data_AF-A0A959H6G2-F1
#
_entry.id   AF-A0A959H6G2-F1
#
_cell.length_a   1.000
_cell.length_b   1.000
_cell.length_c   1.000
_cell.angle_alpha   90.00
_cell.angle_beta   90.00
_cell.angle_gamma   90.00
#
_symmetry.space_group_name_H-M   'P 1'
#
loop_
_entity.id
_entity.type
_entity.pdbx_description
1 polymer ?
#
loop_
_entity_poly.entity_id
_entity_poly.type
_entity_poly.pdbx_seq_one_letter_code
_entity_poly.pdbx_strand_id
1 'polypeptide(L)'
;MLEIRGHARGGQGMVTAFEILAKIFSKLGNFQVQAFPAFGVERTGAPIQAFLRVAKKEILNRSNIYHPHLIVVFDESLIEQVPVFDGLQENGAVLINTERPETDFSAPGRTAYTVQATRLSLELGLGSKSLPIVNAAMIGALARIFEVSLDIVLAAIKENVPAKPEANMEAAARALRAVSGANGRNQFLIGSLHAQPARATKTIESLAFDIPAEINGLETPSWSDPMSKNKTGNWRLITPSYEERPAPCNTSCPAGTDVRGFVRLVSEKKFGQAYELISRYNPFPSVCGRVCPNFCEQNCNRNELDRGLNIGAIERFLGDQAAEEQVKPAPKRHKEQIAIIGSGPAGLTAALRLCEKGYETTVFEALPQAGGMMRTGIPRFRLPDEVLDREIRRIEARGVKIKLSKKVAAEELAGRFDAVIAATGSHIGSPMRIEGEEFARDGINFLREFKLDHDADGLHRGQEVAIVGGGNTAIDVARTVLRLGARPTIYYRRTIREMPAIPQEVKEALLEGVKIEFLSAPVALAPAGPTKVALTLTEMQLGEPDESGRRRPVPVAGSERTILVDRVIKAIGQRSDLFALGEKPVDPKQGYIELESGASIFCAGDMAWGGTVAEAIGSGNKVAEEVHAFLRGKPYREAESLPEVVLPKDINYTYYLPMARHYNKLHHPRRLDGDFSEVSRGMDETEVVAETARCLHCGECFNCGNCYNFCPDAAIHVDEEGRLRIDYDYCKGCGICVQECPCSAMQFQLTEAVS
;
A
#
# COMPACT_ATOMS: atom_id res chain seq x y z
N MET A 1 38.24 1.15 10.33
CA MET A 1 37.18 0.43 11.07
C MET A 1 36.90 -0.84 10.29
N LEU A 2 37.03 -1.99 10.94
CA LEU A 2 36.71 -3.28 10.34
C LEU A 2 35.20 -3.52 10.44
N GLU A 3 34.61 -3.98 9.35
CA GLU A 3 33.19 -4.32 9.28
C GLU A 3 33.03 -5.73 8.69
N ILE A 4 32.36 -6.61 9.42
CA ILE A 4 32.17 -8.03 9.09
C ILE A 4 30.68 -8.33 9.01
N ARG A 5 30.24 -8.97 7.92
CA ARG A 5 28.86 -9.44 7.73
C ARG A 5 28.80 -10.96 7.67
N GLY A 6 28.08 -11.56 8.61
CA GLY A 6 27.78 -12.99 8.65
C GLY A 6 26.47 -13.31 7.95
N HIS A 7 26.41 -14.47 7.28
CA HIS A 7 25.20 -15.11 6.77
C HIS A 7 25.13 -16.55 7.28
N ALA A 8 23.98 -16.94 7.84
CA ALA A 8 23.73 -18.28 8.36
C ALA A 8 22.26 -18.66 8.25
N ARG A 9 21.92 -19.90 8.61
CA ARG A 9 20.54 -20.30 8.90
C ARG A 9 20.25 -20.17 10.40
N GLY A 10 19.02 -19.79 10.74
CA GLY A 10 18.55 -19.75 12.13
C GLY A 10 18.80 -21.08 12.84
N GLY A 11 19.55 -21.05 13.95
CA GLY A 11 19.94 -22.23 14.73
C GLY A 11 21.40 -22.70 14.56
N GLN A 12 22.18 -22.14 13.62
CA GLN A 12 23.60 -22.50 13.41
C GLN A 12 24.59 -21.78 14.34
N GLY A 13 24.10 -20.94 15.27
CA GLY A 13 24.91 -20.30 16.31
C GLY A 13 25.73 -19.07 15.86
N MET A 14 25.43 -18.47 14.71
CA MET A 14 26.17 -17.31 14.19
C MET A 14 26.11 -16.07 15.10
N VAL A 15 24.95 -15.78 15.70
CA VAL A 15 24.80 -14.63 16.61
C VAL A 15 25.76 -14.77 17.80
N THR A 16 25.73 -15.94 18.44
CA THR A 16 26.66 -16.28 19.53
C THR A 16 28.11 -16.22 19.08
N ALA A 17 28.42 -16.67 17.85
CA ALA A 17 29.78 -16.57 17.32
C ALA A 17 30.25 -15.11 17.21
N PHE A 18 29.41 -14.22 16.69
CA PHE A 18 29.72 -12.80 16.52
C PHE A 18 29.83 -12.06 17.87
N GLU A 19 29.01 -12.40 18.86
CA GLU A 19 29.12 -11.89 20.23
C GLU A 19 30.43 -12.33 20.91
N ILE A 20 30.82 -13.61 20.74
CA ILE A 20 32.08 -14.12 21.28
C ILE A 20 33.28 -13.48 20.57
N LEU A 21 33.22 -13.30 19.25
CA LEU A 21 34.25 -12.58 18.50
C LEU A 21 34.38 -11.12 18.96
N ALA A 22 33.27 -10.43 19.22
CA ALA A 22 33.31 -9.09 19.79
C ALA A 22 34.05 -9.08 21.14
N LYS A 23 33.75 -10.03 22.03
CA LYS A 23 34.45 -10.18 23.32
C LYS A 23 35.94 -10.47 23.13
N ILE A 24 36.31 -11.31 22.16
CA ILE A 24 37.71 -11.59 21.81
C ILE A 24 38.42 -10.30 21.36
N PHE A 25 37.84 -9.55 20.41
CA PHE A 25 38.42 -8.29 19.92
C PHE A 25 38.52 -7.22 21.02
N SER A 26 37.53 -7.13 21.90
CA SER A 26 37.56 -6.23 23.06
C SER A 26 38.67 -6.59 24.06
N LYS A 27 39.09 -7.86 24.14
CA LYS A 27 40.17 -8.33 25.03
C LYS A 27 41.57 -8.24 24.38
N LEU A 28 41.67 -8.09 23.05
CA LEU A 28 42.93 -8.03 22.30
C LEU A 28 43.62 -6.64 22.31
N GLY A 29 43.01 -5.61 22.91
CA GLY A 29 43.55 -4.23 23.00
C GLY A 29 42.46 -3.17 22.86
N ASN A 30 42.80 -1.87 22.86
CA ASN A 30 41.91 -0.66 22.79
C ASN A 30 40.96 -0.63 21.57
N PHE A 31 40.12 -1.65 21.39
CA PHE A 31 39.12 -1.75 20.36
C PHE A 31 37.74 -1.62 21.01
N GLN A 32 36.97 -0.68 20.49
CA GLN A 32 35.53 -0.64 20.67
C GLN A 32 34.93 -1.62 19.66
N VAL A 33 33.95 -2.40 20.13
CA VAL A 33 33.31 -3.45 19.36
C VAL A 33 31.80 -3.28 19.41
N GLN A 34 31.15 -3.65 18.31
CA GLN A 34 29.69 -3.67 18.24
C GLN A 34 29.27 -4.91 17.46
N ALA A 35 28.54 -5.80 18.10
CA ALA A 35 27.93 -6.97 17.46
C ALA A 35 26.42 -6.93 17.64
N PHE A 36 25.68 -7.18 16.57
CA PHE A 36 24.23 -7.27 16.61
C PHE A 36 23.71 -8.15 15.46
N PRO A 37 22.62 -8.90 15.69
CA PRO A 37 21.98 -9.69 14.66
C PRO A 37 20.99 -8.86 13.82
N ALA A 38 20.67 -9.35 12.62
CA ALA A 38 19.49 -8.95 11.86
C ALA A 38 18.73 -10.20 11.40
N PHE A 39 17.48 -10.31 11.81
CA PHE A 39 16.61 -11.44 11.50
C PHE A 39 15.24 -10.96 11.03
N GLY A 40 14.64 -11.72 10.10
CA GLY A 40 13.23 -11.63 9.78
C GLY A 40 12.37 -12.35 10.84
N VAL A 41 11.07 -12.50 10.57
CA VAL A 41 10.08 -13.01 11.53
C VAL A 41 10.18 -14.54 11.78
N GLU A 42 10.97 -15.27 10.99
CA GLU A 42 11.09 -16.73 11.04
C GLU A 42 12.18 -17.22 12.00
N ARG A 43 11.88 -18.23 12.82
CA ARG A 43 12.70 -18.58 14.02
C ARG A 43 13.75 -19.67 13.81
N THR A 44 13.69 -20.53 12.78
CA THR A 44 14.68 -21.62 12.54
C THR A 44 14.78 -21.98 11.06
N GLY A 45 16.01 -22.18 10.54
CA GLY A 45 16.26 -22.57 9.15
C GLY A 45 16.26 -21.44 8.11
N ALA A 46 15.63 -20.30 8.43
CA ALA A 46 15.61 -19.10 7.58
C ALA A 46 17.01 -18.45 7.48
N PRO A 47 17.36 -17.82 6.34
CA PRO A 47 18.55 -16.99 6.22
C PRO A 47 18.53 -15.84 7.24
N ILE A 48 19.61 -15.70 7.99
CA ILE A 48 19.82 -14.64 8.98
C ILE A 48 21.16 -13.96 8.72
N GLN A 49 21.29 -12.72 9.20
CA GLN A 49 22.53 -11.96 9.15
C GLN A 49 23.00 -11.59 10.57
N ALA A 50 24.31 -11.43 10.71
CA ALA A 50 24.92 -10.85 11.91
C ALA A 50 26.02 -9.89 11.49
N PHE A 51 26.22 -8.85 12.28
CA PHE A 51 27.14 -7.78 11.98
C PHE A 51 28.13 -7.62 13.12
N LEU A 52 29.40 -7.40 12.78
CA LEU A 52 30.45 -7.08 13.74
C LEU A 52 31.28 -5.91 13.23
N ARG A 53 31.37 -4.85 14.04
CA ARG A 53 32.27 -3.71 13.83
C ARG A 53 33.37 -3.72 14.87
N VAL A 54 34.58 -3.41 14.45
CA VAL A 54 35.77 -3.28 15.31
C VAL A 54 36.52 -2.01 14.94
N ALA A 55 36.72 -1.11 15.91
CA ALA A 55 37.40 0.17 15.71
C ALA A 55 38.20 0.59 16.96
N LYS A 56 39.24 1.43 16.78
CA LYS A 56 40.00 1.99 17.93
C LYS A 56 39.32 3.16 18.65
N LYS A 57 38.25 3.71 18.06
CA LYS A 57 37.43 4.80 18.61
C LYS A 57 36.00 4.32 18.79
N GLU A 58 35.21 5.08 19.55
CA GLU A 58 33.80 4.78 19.80
C GLU A 58 33.02 4.55 18.49
N ILE A 59 32.18 3.50 18.49
CA ILE A 59 31.35 3.12 17.36
C ILE A 59 29.95 3.70 17.59
N LEU A 60 29.69 4.85 16.97
CA LEU A 60 28.39 5.53 17.06
C LEU A 60 27.38 5.04 16.02
N ASN A 61 27.84 4.38 14.95
CA ASN A 61 26.98 3.86 13.90
C ASN A 61 26.25 2.57 14.36
N ARG A 62 24.92 2.56 14.29
CA ARG A 62 24.05 1.40 14.61
C ARG A 62 23.26 0.86 13.39
N SER A 63 23.73 1.10 12.16
CA SER A 63 23.10 0.57 10.94
C SER A 63 23.58 -0.84 10.59
N ASN A 64 22.91 -1.55 9.68
CA ASN A 64 23.44 -2.76 9.06
C ASN A 64 24.76 -2.48 8.30
N ILE A 65 25.57 -3.52 8.06
CA ILE A 65 26.81 -3.42 7.27
C ILE A 65 26.50 -3.75 5.81
N TYR A 66 26.40 -2.73 4.97
CA TYR A 66 26.15 -2.86 3.53
C TYR A 66 27.45 -3.06 2.74
N HIS A 67 28.57 -2.52 3.23
CA HIS A 67 29.88 -2.59 2.58
C HIS A 67 30.92 -3.33 3.44
N PRO A 68 30.81 -4.66 3.64
CA PRO A 68 31.71 -5.40 4.52
C PRO A 68 33.13 -5.50 3.95
N HIS A 69 34.11 -5.56 4.86
CA HIS A 69 35.49 -5.94 4.54
C HIS A 69 35.63 -7.47 4.51
N LEU A 70 34.88 -8.17 5.36
CA LEU A 70 34.83 -9.63 5.43
C LEU A 70 33.38 -10.13 5.45
N ILE A 71 33.07 -11.09 4.59
CA ILE A 71 31.81 -11.84 4.63
C ILE A 71 32.06 -13.24 5.19
N VAL A 72 31.23 -13.69 6.12
CA VAL A 72 31.34 -15.02 6.75
C VAL A 72 30.07 -15.82 6.47
N VAL A 73 30.20 -16.98 5.84
CA VAL A 73 29.07 -17.82 5.41
C VAL A 73 29.11 -19.13 6.19
N PHE A 74 28.12 -19.33 7.05
CA PHE A 74 28.02 -20.53 7.90
C PHE A 74 27.40 -21.72 7.16
N ASP A 75 26.76 -21.48 6.01
CA ASP A 75 26.11 -22.50 5.19
C ASP A 75 26.23 -22.13 3.70
N GLU A 76 26.98 -22.93 2.94
CA GLU A 76 27.24 -22.69 1.51
C GLU A 76 25.95 -22.56 0.68
N SER A 77 24.88 -23.27 1.05
CA SER A 77 23.61 -23.24 0.28
C SER A 77 22.96 -21.86 0.20
N LEU A 78 23.35 -20.93 1.08
CA LEU A 78 22.85 -19.56 1.07
C LEU A 78 23.35 -18.76 -0.14
N ILE A 79 24.49 -19.13 -0.73
CA ILE A 79 25.09 -18.41 -1.86
C ILE A 79 24.15 -18.39 -3.08
N GLU A 80 23.34 -19.44 -3.27
CA GLU A 80 22.37 -19.54 -4.37
C GLU A 80 20.99 -18.95 -4.03
N GLN A 81 20.72 -18.69 -2.74
CA GLN A 81 19.40 -18.29 -2.25
C GLN A 81 19.30 -16.79 -1.99
N VAL A 82 20.40 -16.15 -1.58
CA VAL A 82 20.46 -14.73 -1.28
C VAL A 82 21.76 -14.16 -1.85
N PRO A 83 21.81 -12.85 -2.18
CA PRO A 83 23.00 -12.24 -2.76
C PRO A 83 24.09 -12.04 -1.68
N VAL A 84 24.73 -13.12 -1.27
CA VAL A 84 25.64 -13.18 -0.12
C VAL A 84 26.79 -12.20 -0.27
N PHE A 85 27.31 -12.04 -1.49
CA PHE A 85 28.51 -11.25 -1.82
C PHE A 85 28.26 -9.75 -2.05
N ASP A 86 27.01 -9.28 -2.03
CA ASP A 86 26.67 -7.90 -2.39
C ASP A 86 27.34 -6.86 -1.49
N GLY A 87 27.95 -5.86 -2.11
CA GLY A 87 28.61 -4.76 -1.42
C GLY A 87 29.95 -5.11 -0.78
N LEU A 88 30.49 -6.33 -0.94
CA LEU A 88 31.85 -6.65 -0.51
C LEU A 88 32.83 -5.61 -1.10
N GLN A 89 33.64 -4.99 -0.23
CA GLN A 89 34.60 -3.99 -0.67
C GLN A 89 35.67 -4.59 -1.60
N GLU A 90 36.26 -3.75 -2.45
CA GLU A 90 37.40 -4.12 -3.29
C GLU A 90 38.58 -4.54 -2.41
N ASN A 91 39.19 -5.71 -2.70
CA ASN A 91 40.17 -6.42 -1.85
C ASN A 91 39.60 -7.02 -0.56
N GLY A 92 38.27 -7.04 -0.41
CA GLY A 92 37.57 -7.74 0.65
C GLY A 92 37.72 -9.25 0.58
N ALA A 93 37.33 -9.91 1.67
CA ALA A 93 37.47 -11.35 1.80
C ALA A 93 36.15 -12.07 2.10
N VAL A 94 36.13 -13.36 1.83
CA VAL A 94 35.02 -14.27 2.18
C VAL A 94 35.56 -15.48 2.94
N LEU A 95 34.90 -15.88 4.02
CA LEU A 95 35.11 -17.16 4.70
C LEU A 95 33.85 -18.00 4.56
N ILE A 96 33.97 -19.20 3.99
CA ILE A 96 32.82 -20.05 3.68
C ILE A 96 32.98 -21.42 4.37
N ASN A 97 31.94 -21.85 5.09
CA ASN A 97 31.83 -23.21 5.60
C ASN A 97 31.48 -24.17 4.46
N THR A 98 32.48 -24.86 3.92
CA THR A 98 32.36 -25.76 2.76
C THR A 98 33.52 -26.76 2.71
N GLU A 99 33.32 -27.85 1.99
CA GLU A 99 34.35 -28.83 1.65
C GLU A 99 35.10 -28.49 0.36
N ARG A 100 34.59 -27.53 -0.41
CA ARG A 100 35.21 -27.08 -1.66
C ARG A 100 36.48 -26.25 -1.40
N PRO A 101 37.45 -26.28 -2.33
CA PRO A 101 38.64 -25.45 -2.22
C PRO A 101 38.32 -23.96 -2.38
N GLU A 102 39.16 -23.10 -1.81
CA GLU A 102 39.01 -21.64 -1.87
C GLU A 102 39.12 -21.07 -3.30
N THR A 103 39.74 -21.82 -4.22
CA THR A 103 39.85 -21.46 -5.64
C THR A 103 38.49 -21.27 -6.30
N ASP A 104 37.47 -22.00 -5.84
CA ASP A 104 36.11 -21.93 -6.38
C ASP A 104 35.40 -20.62 -6.04
N PHE A 105 35.86 -19.93 -4.99
CA PHE A 105 35.27 -18.68 -4.51
C PHE A 105 36.21 -17.48 -4.66
N SER A 106 37.41 -17.71 -5.17
CA SER A 106 38.38 -16.65 -5.46
C SER A 106 37.97 -15.88 -6.72
N ALA A 107 38.15 -14.55 -6.70
CA ALA A 107 37.90 -13.69 -7.87
C ALA A 107 38.90 -12.52 -7.86
N PRO A 108 39.15 -11.83 -9.00
CA PRO A 108 39.99 -10.64 -9.00
C PRO A 108 39.49 -9.62 -7.95
N GLY A 109 40.36 -9.21 -7.02
CA GLY A 109 39.99 -8.30 -5.93
C GLY A 109 39.18 -8.94 -4.78
N ARG A 110 39.06 -10.28 -4.73
CA ARG A 110 38.39 -11.00 -3.63
C ARG A 110 39.21 -12.19 -3.15
N THR A 111 39.63 -12.17 -1.89
CA THR A 111 40.29 -13.32 -1.24
C THR A 111 39.24 -14.28 -0.67
N ALA A 112 39.40 -15.59 -0.90
CA ALA A 112 38.53 -16.60 -0.32
C ALA A 112 39.26 -17.48 0.69
N TYR A 113 38.54 -17.83 1.74
CA TYR A 113 38.92 -18.81 2.76
C TYR A 113 37.81 -19.85 2.87
N THR A 114 38.17 -21.12 3.01
CA THR A 114 37.19 -22.19 3.25
C THR A 114 37.55 -23.01 4.46
N VAL A 115 36.53 -23.52 5.16
CA VAL A 115 36.71 -24.41 6.32
C VAL A 115 35.57 -25.41 6.38
N GLN A 116 35.87 -26.65 6.76
CA GLN A 116 34.87 -27.71 6.87
C GLN A 116 34.19 -27.72 8.26
N ALA A 117 33.68 -26.56 8.69
CA ALA A 117 33.18 -26.38 10.05
C ALA A 117 31.99 -27.31 10.37
N THR A 118 31.12 -27.61 9.40
CA THR A 118 30.01 -28.57 9.58
C THR A 118 30.53 -29.98 9.90
N ARG A 119 31.49 -30.49 9.12
CA ARG A 119 32.07 -31.82 9.31
C ARG A 119 32.76 -31.93 10.68
N LEU A 120 33.61 -30.97 11.00
CA LEU A 120 34.35 -30.91 12.27
C LEU A 120 33.41 -30.87 13.47
N SER A 121 32.32 -30.12 13.39
CA SER A 121 31.35 -29.99 14.48
C SER A 121 30.54 -31.28 14.68
N LEU A 122 30.14 -31.95 13.60
CA LEU A 122 29.39 -33.22 13.66
C LEU A 122 30.23 -34.37 14.23
N GLU A 123 31.52 -34.47 13.87
CA GLU A 123 32.45 -35.48 14.42
C GLU A 123 32.60 -35.37 15.95
N LEU A 124 32.50 -34.15 16.48
CA LEU A 124 32.59 -33.84 17.91
C LEU A 124 31.21 -33.83 18.61
N GLY A 125 30.15 -34.22 17.88
CA GLY A 125 28.79 -34.30 18.42
C GLY A 125 28.17 -32.94 18.75
N LEU A 126 28.53 -31.88 18.02
CA LEU A 126 27.99 -30.53 18.16
C LEU A 126 26.85 -30.31 17.14
N GLY A 127 25.62 -30.40 17.64
CA GLY A 127 24.41 -30.32 16.81
C GLY A 127 24.01 -31.67 16.19
N SER A 128 23.22 -31.63 15.12
CA SER A 128 22.74 -32.79 14.38
C SER A 128 22.94 -32.62 12.87
N LYS A 129 22.78 -33.67 12.07
CA LYS A 129 22.90 -33.57 10.60
C LYS A 129 21.92 -32.54 9.99
N SER A 130 20.73 -32.38 10.58
CA SER A 130 19.73 -31.41 10.12
C SER A 130 19.94 -29.99 10.67
N LEU A 131 20.67 -29.85 11.79
CA LEU A 131 21.00 -28.56 12.39
C LEU A 131 22.38 -28.62 13.05
N PRO A 132 23.47 -28.47 12.27
CA PRO A 132 24.83 -28.45 12.82
C PRO A 132 25.09 -27.14 13.57
N ILE A 133 25.76 -27.22 14.72
CA ILE A 133 26.14 -26.05 15.52
C ILE A 133 27.63 -25.80 15.27
N VAL A 134 27.92 -24.83 14.39
CA VAL A 134 29.28 -24.61 13.85
C VAL A 134 29.99 -23.39 14.43
N ASN A 135 29.36 -22.69 15.37
CA ASN A 135 29.84 -21.43 15.96
C ASN A 135 31.31 -21.50 16.44
N ALA A 136 31.68 -22.50 17.23
CA ALA A 136 33.04 -22.62 17.76
C ALA A 136 34.09 -22.89 16.67
N ALA A 137 33.77 -23.78 15.71
CA ALA A 137 34.62 -24.02 14.54
C ALA A 137 34.79 -22.74 13.70
N MET A 138 33.72 -21.99 13.45
CA MET A 138 33.79 -20.73 12.70
C MET A 138 34.60 -19.65 13.44
N ILE A 139 34.52 -19.56 14.77
CA ILE A 139 35.38 -18.66 15.56
C ILE A 139 36.86 -19.05 15.39
N GLY A 140 37.19 -20.34 15.45
CA GLY A 140 38.56 -20.83 15.24
C GLY A 140 39.10 -20.50 13.84
N ALA A 141 38.26 -20.62 12.81
CA ALA A 141 38.63 -20.23 11.46
C ALA A 141 38.86 -18.72 11.32
N LEU A 142 38.02 -17.89 11.94
CA LEU A 142 38.21 -16.44 11.96
C LEU A 142 39.46 -16.03 12.74
N ALA A 143 39.78 -16.73 13.83
CA ALA A 143 41.02 -16.52 14.57
C ALA A 143 42.27 -16.79 13.71
N ARG A 144 42.21 -17.79 12.80
CA ARG A 144 43.29 -18.01 11.82
C ARG A 144 43.46 -16.82 10.87
N ILE A 145 42.35 -16.25 10.37
CA ILE A 145 42.37 -15.11 9.43
C ILE A 145 42.90 -13.84 10.09
N PHE A 146 42.52 -13.58 11.35
CA PHE A 146 42.92 -12.39 12.09
C PHE A 146 44.18 -12.58 12.95
N GLU A 147 44.81 -13.75 12.89
CA GLU A 147 46.00 -14.12 13.67
C GLU A 147 45.83 -13.94 15.19
N VAL A 148 44.65 -14.30 15.70
CA VAL A 148 44.37 -14.30 17.13
C VAL A 148 44.96 -15.54 17.78
N SER A 149 45.60 -15.37 18.95
CA SER A 149 46.14 -16.48 19.73
C SER A 149 45.06 -17.50 20.09
N LEU A 150 45.36 -18.78 19.89
CA LEU A 150 44.46 -19.89 20.21
C LEU A 150 44.04 -19.86 21.69
N ASP A 151 44.94 -19.50 22.62
CA ASP A 151 44.63 -19.47 24.06
C ASP A 151 43.49 -18.48 24.38
N ILE A 152 43.46 -17.33 23.71
CA ILE A 152 42.43 -16.29 23.89
C ILE A 152 41.08 -16.80 23.35
N VAL A 153 41.11 -17.49 22.20
CA VAL A 153 39.92 -18.09 21.59
C VAL A 153 39.34 -19.18 22.46
N LEU A 154 40.17 -20.09 22.96
CA LEU A 154 39.75 -21.19 23.84
C LEU A 154 39.18 -20.66 25.16
N ALA A 155 39.83 -19.66 25.77
CA ALA A 155 39.32 -19.03 26.98
C ALA A 155 37.95 -18.38 26.76
N ALA A 156 37.76 -17.65 25.64
CA ALA A 156 36.49 -17.01 25.31
C ALA A 156 35.37 -18.04 25.03
N ILE A 157 35.67 -19.14 24.35
CA ILE A 157 34.71 -20.22 24.11
C ILE A 157 34.32 -20.88 25.43
N LYS A 158 35.30 -21.22 26.28
CA LYS A 158 35.04 -21.84 27.59
C LYS A 158 34.16 -20.97 28.49
N GLU A 159 34.37 -19.65 28.47
CA GLU A 159 33.61 -18.69 29.27
C GLU A 159 32.18 -18.47 28.75
N ASN A 160 31.95 -18.54 27.44
CA ASN A 160 30.70 -18.09 26.81
C ASN A 160 29.85 -19.20 26.17
N VAL A 161 30.36 -20.44 26.09
CA VAL A 161 29.64 -21.60 25.55
C VAL A 161 29.57 -22.70 26.62
N PRO A 162 28.54 -22.68 27.50
CA PRO A 162 28.47 -23.61 28.63
C PRO A 162 28.16 -25.06 28.23
N ALA A 163 27.60 -25.28 27.03
CA ALA A 163 27.26 -26.61 26.53
C ALA A 163 28.46 -27.26 25.84
N LYS A 164 28.87 -28.44 26.31
CA LYS A 164 30.01 -29.24 25.76
C LYS A 164 31.28 -28.39 25.50
N PRO A 165 31.83 -27.71 26.52
CA PRO A 165 32.93 -26.75 26.33
C PRO A 165 34.20 -27.40 25.73
N GLU A 166 34.52 -28.63 26.12
CA GLU A 166 35.69 -29.37 25.60
C GLU A 166 35.56 -29.65 24.10
N ALA A 167 34.38 -30.07 23.66
CA ALA A 167 34.10 -30.34 22.25
C ALA A 167 34.10 -29.05 21.41
N ASN A 168 33.57 -27.94 21.94
CA ASN A 168 33.62 -26.64 21.27
C ASN A 168 35.05 -26.09 21.16
N MET A 169 35.84 -26.22 22.22
CA MET A 169 37.26 -25.85 22.21
C MET A 169 38.06 -26.67 21.18
N GLU A 170 37.83 -27.97 21.13
CA GLU A 170 38.46 -28.86 20.14
C GLU A 170 38.01 -28.52 18.70
N ALA A 171 36.73 -28.21 18.49
CA ALA A 171 36.20 -27.77 17.19
C ALA A 171 36.90 -26.49 16.70
N ALA A 172 37.08 -25.50 17.58
CA ALA A 172 37.80 -24.26 17.26
C ALA A 172 39.28 -24.51 16.94
N ALA A 173 39.97 -25.33 17.74
CA ALA A 173 41.38 -25.66 17.53
C ALA A 173 41.62 -26.42 16.22
N ARG A 174 40.72 -27.35 15.86
CA ARG A 174 40.76 -28.05 14.57
C ARG A 174 40.51 -27.11 13.40
N ALA A 175 39.47 -26.28 13.50
CA ALA A 175 39.11 -25.35 12.45
C ALA A 175 40.21 -24.32 12.17
N LEU A 176 40.90 -23.82 13.20
CA LEU A 176 42.04 -22.89 13.07
C LEU A 176 43.16 -23.47 12.18
N ARG A 177 43.41 -24.78 12.28
CA ARG A 177 44.42 -25.50 11.48
C ARG A 177 43.92 -25.92 10.10
N ALA A 178 42.60 -25.99 9.90
CA ALA A 178 41.96 -26.53 8.71
C ALA A 178 41.47 -25.46 7.72
N VAL A 179 41.74 -24.17 7.96
CA VAL A 179 41.37 -23.09 7.03
C VAL A 179 42.22 -23.15 5.77
N SER A 180 41.58 -23.32 4.62
CA SER A 180 42.22 -23.19 3.30
C SER A 180 42.27 -21.72 2.85
N GLY A 181 43.24 -21.37 2.02
CA GLY A 181 43.48 -19.98 1.59
C GLY A 181 44.24 -19.09 2.59
N ALA A 182 44.57 -19.58 3.79
CA ALA A 182 45.23 -18.83 4.86
C ALA A 182 46.78 -18.89 4.85
N ASN A 183 47.39 -18.93 3.66
CA ASN A 183 48.84 -19.06 3.46
C ASN A 183 49.62 -17.72 3.57
N GLY A 184 48.93 -16.61 3.83
CA GLY A 184 49.53 -15.29 4.03
C GLY A 184 48.56 -14.29 4.67
N ARG A 185 49.08 -13.17 5.18
CA ARG A 185 48.29 -12.10 5.81
C ARG A 185 47.45 -11.34 4.79
N ASN A 186 46.14 -11.23 5.02
CA ASN A 186 45.31 -10.29 4.28
C ASN A 186 45.54 -8.87 4.81
N GLN A 187 46.44 -8.13 4.16
CA GLN A 187 46.81 -6.78 4.59
C GLN A 187 45.64 -5.79 4.56
N PHE A 188 44.62 -6.02 3.73
CA PHE A 188 43.41 -5.19 3.70
C PHE A 188 42.57 -5.37 4.96
N LEU A 189 42.30 -6.62 5.37
CA LEU A 189 41.57 -6.91 6.61
C LEU A 189 42.33 -6.43 7.86
N ILE A 190 43.62 -6.71 7.94
CA ILE A 190 44.47 -6.31 9.07
C ILE A 190 44.65 -4.78 9.09
N GLY A 191 44.83 -4.15 7.92
CA GLY A 191 44.88 -2.71 7.79
C GLY A 191 43.58 -2.04 8.25
N SER A 192 42.42 -2.66 8.00
CA SER A 192 41.09 -2.14 8.38
C SER A 192 40.87 -2.11 9.90
N LEU A 193 41.49 -3.02 10.65
CA LEU A 193 41.54 -2.99 12.13
C LEU A 193 42.31 -1.77 12.65
N HIS A 194 43.32 -1.31 11.91
CA HIS A 194 44.18 -0.20 12.30
C HIS A 194 43.83 1.14 11.62
N ALA A 195 42.97 1.11 10.59
CA ALA A 195 42.52 2.28 9.86
C ALA A 195 41.72 3.21 10.78
N GLN A 196 42.20 4.46 10.90
CA GLN A 196 41.46 5.51 11.58
C GLN A 196 40.16 5.80 10.81
N PRO A 197 39.02 5.99 11.49
CA PRO A 197 37.82 6.49 10.81
C PRO A 197 38.14 7.83 10.15
N ALA A 198 37.42 8.13 9.06
CA ALA A 198 37.44 9.45 8.44
C ALA A 198 37.27 10.53 9.52
N ARG A 199 38.10 11.58 9.38
CA ARG A 199 38.36 12.69 10.31
C ARG A 199 37.30 12.85 11.39
N ALA A 200 37.70 12.59 12.64
CA ALA A 200 36.92 12.96 13.81
C ALA A 200 36.64 14.47 13.76
N THR A 201 35.35 14.83 13.79
CA THR A 201 34.92 16.08 14.39
C THR A 201 35.52 16.12 15.80
N LYS A 202 36.15 17.24 16.15
CA LYS A 202 36.75 17.45 17.47
C LYS A 202 35.73 17.06 18.56
N THR A 203 36.12 16.23 19.51
CA THR A 203 35.30 15.99 20.71
C THR A 203 35.18 17.30 21.48
N ILE A 204 34.01 17.56 22.06
CA ILE A 204 33.74 18.72 22.93
C ILE A 204 34.74 18.82 24.08
N GLU A 205 35.33 17.69 24.50
CA GLU A 205 36.40 17.64 25.51
C GLU A 205 37.66 18.42 25.10
N SER A 206 37.95 18.56 23.80
CA SER A 206 39.06 19.39 23.30
C SER A 206 38.73 20.90 23.27
N LEU A 207 37.52 21.27 23.67
CA LEU A 207 37.02 22.64 23.86
C LEU A 207 36.68 22.94 25.34
N ALA A 208 37.10 22.08 26.28
CA ALA A 208 36.96 22.37 27.70
C ALA A 208 37.83 23.59 28.06
N PHE A 209 37.22 24.77 28.01
CA PHE A 209 37.70 25.93 28.74
C PHE A 209 37.44 25.67 30.23
N ASP A 210 38.41 26.01 31.09
CA ASP A 210 38.19 26.08 32.53
C ASP A 210 37.09 27.11 32.80
N ILE A 211 35.84 26.66 32.91
CA ILE A 211 34.73 27.47 33.36
C ILE A 211 34.78 27.45 34.89
N PRO A 212 35.05 28.58 35.56
CA PRO A 212 35.00 28.63 37.01
C PRO A 212 33.60 28.24 37.49
N ALA A 213 33.55 27.45 38.56
CA ALA A 213 32.33 26.81 39.09
C ALA A 213 31.26 27.77 39.62
N GLU A 214 31.44 29.09 39.48
CA GLU A 214 30.47 30.10 39.88
C GLU A 214 30.39 31.20 38.80
N ILE A 215 29.49 31.02 37.84
CA ILE A 215 29.01 32.16 37.04
C ILE A 215 28.00 32.93 37.92
N ASN A 216 28.55 33.80 38.77
CA ASN A 216 27.90 34.94 39.47
C ASN A 216 26.36 35.02 39.37
N GLY A 217 25.63 34.34 40.26
CA GLY A 217 24.23 34.69 40.58
C GLY A 217 23.21 34.63 39.43
N LEU A 218 23.52 33.95 38.33
CA LEU A 218 22.56 33.70 37.26
C LEU A 218 21.87 32.36 37.51
N GLU A 219 20.54 32.40 37.72
CA GLU A 219 19.71 31.19 37.67
C GLU A 219 19.98 30.51 36.31
N THR A 220 20.46 29.27 36.35
CA THR A 220 20.55 28.42 35.16
C THR A 220 19.18 28.36 34.51
N PRO A 221 19.02 28.82 33.26
CA PRO A 221 17.74 28.71 32.56
C PRO A 221 17.27 27.26 32.59
N SER A 222 16.04 27.03 33.03
CA SER A 222 15.43 25.71 32.94
C SER A 222 15.14 25.40 31.47
N TRP A 223 15.04 24.12 31.09
CA TRP A 223 14.60 23.73 29.72
C TRP A 223 13.17 24.22 29.39
N SER A 224 12.46 24.78 30.37
CA SER A 224 11.15 25.42 30.24
C SER A 224 11.22 26.94 30.00
N ASP A 225 12.40 27.57 30.08
CA ASP A 225 12.61 28.99 29.82
C ASP A 225 13.46 29.19 28.54
N PRO A 226 13.22 30.24 27.74
CA PRO A 226 14.03 30.51 26.56
C PRO A 226 15.51 30.67 26.95
N MET A 227 16.40 30.01 26.19
CA MET A 227 17.85 29.95 26.43
C MET A 227 18.54 31.34 26.44
N SER A 228 17.80 32.40 26.09
CA SER A 228 18.23 33.78 26.22
C SER A 228 17.04 34.65 26.66
N LYS A 229 17.26 35.62 27.56
CA LYS A 229 16.29 36.69 27.86
C LYS A 229 16.10 37.65 26.67
N ASN A 230 17.00 37.63 25.69
CA ASN A 230 16.93 38.48 24.52
C ASN A 230 15.94 37.90 23.51
N LYS A 231 15.06 38.75 22.97
CA LYS A 231 14.17 38.39 21.87
C LYS A 231 14.97 38.29 20.56
N THR A 232 15.58 37.13 20.33
CA THR A 232 16.47 36.86 19.18
C THR A 232 15.74 36.70 17.86
N GLY A 233 14.41 36.75 17.88
CA GLY A 233 13.54 36.64 16.71
C GLY A 233 13.92 37.58 15.57
N ASN A 234 14.29 38.83 15.88
CA ASN A 234 14.60 39.86 14.89
C ASN A 234 15.86 39.58 14.06
N TRP A 235 16.60 38.51 14.35
CA TRP A 235 17.80 38.13 13.58
C TRP A 235 17.50 37.25 12.36
N ARG A 236 16.26 36.79 12.21
CA ARG A 236 15.85 35.87 11.15
C ARG A 236 15.60 36.61 9.82
N LEU A 237 15.92 35.95 8.71
CA LEU A 237 15.50 36.35 7.36
C LEU A 237 14.29 35.55 6.85
N ILE A 238 14.12 34.34 7.40
CA ILE A 238 13.07 33.38 7.06
C ILE A 238 12.43 32.85 8.34
N THR A 239 11.15 32.51 8.26
CA THR A 239 10.41 31.94 9.39
C THR A 239 9.94 30.52 9.09
N PRO A 240 10.21 29.56 9.98
CA PRO A 240 9.47 28.31 9.94
C PRO A 240 8.01 28.56 10.30
N SER A 241 7.11 27.86 9.64
CA SER A 241 5.68 27.86 9.97
C SER A 241 5.13 26.45 9.81
N TYR A 242 4.08 26.14 10.58
CA TYR A 242 3.30 24.93 10.35
C TYR A 242 2.30 25.20 9.23
N GLU A 243 2.42 24.45 8.14
CA GLU A 243 1.54 24.55 6.99
C GLU A 243 0.99 23.17 6.67
N GLU A 244 -0.34 23.09 6.61
CA GLU A 244 -0.99 21.86 6.20
C GLU A 244 -0.88 21.70 4.69
N ARG A 245 -0.34 20.58 4.25
CA ARG A 245 -0.26 20.20 2.84
C ARG A 245 -1.14 18.98 2.54
N PRO A 246 -1.73 18.89 1.34
CA PRO A 246 -2.50 17.73 0.95
C PRO A 246 -1.67 16.44 0.96
N ALA A 247 -2.20 15.41 1.62
CA ALA A 247 -1.65 14.06 1.55
C ALA A 247 -1.98 13.40 0.21
N PRO A 248 -1.11 12.56 -0.35
CA PRO A 248 -1.35 11.92 -1.64
C PRO A 248 -2.57 10.98 -1.62
N CYS A 249 -2.90 10.39 -0.47
CA CYS A 249 -4.09 9.57 -0.32
C CYS A 249 -5.40 10.37 -0.41
N ASN A 250 -5.41 11.63 0.05
CA ASN A 250 -6.56 12.52 -0.06
C ASN A 250 -6.74 12.96 -1.51
N THR A 251 -5.66 13.40 -2.16
CA THR A 251 -5.73 13.90 -3.55
C THR A 251 -5.99 12.80 -4.57
N SER A 252 -5.59 11.56 -4.27
CA SER A 252 -5.85 10.41 -5.13
C SER A 252 -7.25 9.82 -4.93
N CYS A 253 -8.00 10.23 -3.91
CA CYS A 253 -9.34 9.70 -3.67
C CYS A 253 -10.36 10.39 -4.59
N PRO A 254 -10.98 9.68 -5.56
CA PRO A 254 -11.91 10.33 -6.49
C PRO A 254 -13.17 10.86 -5.80
N ALA A 255 -13.57 10.26 -4.67
CA ALA A 255 -14.70 10.70 -3.86
C ALA A 255 -14.44 12.02 -3.11
N GLY A 256 -13.16 12.44 -3.00
CA GLY A 256 -12.75 13.62 -2.24
C GLY A 256 -12.62 13.41 -0.74
N THR A 257 -12.60 12.15 -0.27
CA THR A 257 -12.54 11.81 1.16
C THR A 257 -11.24 12.27 1.80
N ASP A 258 -11.32 12.83 3.01
CA ASP A 258 -10.15 13.09 3.86
C ASP A 258 -9.62 11.79 4.49
N VAL A 259 -8.81 11.07 3.71
CA VAL A 259 -8.23 9.79 4.08
C VAL A 259 -7.30 9.91 5.28
N ARG A 260 -6.37 10.87 5.27
CA ARG A 260 -5.44 11.10 6.37
C ARG A 260 -6.20 11.39 7.67
N GLY A 261 -7.20 12.25 7.61
CA GLY A 261 -7.98 12.66 8.78
C GLY A 261 -8.72 11.49 9.43
N PHE A 262 -9.43 10.65 8.66
CA PHE A 262 -10.15 9.53 9.27
C PHE A 262 -9.19 8.44 9.77
N VAL A 263 -8.07 8.21 9.08
CA VAL A 263 -7.03 7.27 9.52
C VAL A 263 -6.45 7.69 10.87
N ARG A 264 -6.19 8.99 11.05
CA ARG A 264 -5.75 9.56 12.35
C ARG A 264 -6.82 9.37 13.43
N LEU A 265 -8.09 9.66 13.14
CA LEU A 265 -9.16 9.49 14.13
C LEU A 265 -9.33 8.01 14.55
N VAL A 266 -9.11 7.06 13.63
CA VAL A 266 -9.13 5.63 13.94
C VAL A 266 -7.97 5.21 14.82
N SER A 267 -6.76 5.73 14.60
CA SER A 267 -5.61 5.42 15.48
C SER A 267 -5.82 5.94 16.90
N GLU A 268 -6.58 7.04 17.05
CA GLU A 268 -7.04 7.60 18.32
C GLU A 268 -8.29 6.91 18.90
N LYS A 269 -8.79 5.83 18.26
CA LYS A 269 -10.03 5.11 18.61
C LYS A 269 -11.31 5.96 18.60
N LYS A 270 -11.30 7.09 17.89
CA LYS A 270 -12.46 7.98 17.72
C LYS A 270 -13.32 7.55 16.53
N PHE A 271 -13.79 6.31 16.53
CA PHE A 271 -14.47 5.69 15.39
C PHE A 271 -15.72 6.45 14.92
N GLY A 272 -16.52 6.99 15.84
CA GLY A 272 -17.70 7.79 15.48
C GLY A 272 -17.35 9.07 14.72
N GLN A 273 -16.29 9.77 15.14
CA GLN A 273 -15.81 10.98 14.46
C GLN A 273 -15.18 10.63 13.10
N ALA A 274 -14.44 9.52 13.04
CA ALA A 274 -13.87 9.02 11.79
C ALA A 274 -14.96 8.69 10.76
N TYR A 275 -16.02 8.00 11.20
CA TYR A 275 -17.17 7.70 10.36
C TYR A 275 -17.91 8.97 9.89
N GLU A 276 -18.12 9.94 10.79
CA GLU A 276 -18.73 11.23 10.42
C GLU A 276 -17.89 11.95 9.35
N LEU A 277 -16.57 11.98 9.52
CA LEU A 277 -15.65 12.62 8.58
C LEU A 277 -15.73 11.97 7.19
N ILE A 278 -15.70 10.63 7.12
CA ILE A 278 -15.86 9.92 5.84
C ILE A 278 -17.22 10.22 5.22
N SER A 279 -18.29 10.18 6.02
CA SER A 279 -19.68 10.34 5.58
C SER A 279 -19.98 11.72 4.99
N ARG A 280 -19.14 12.74 5.26
CA ARG A 280 -19.22 14.06 4.59
C ARG A 280 -18.95 13.99 3.10
N TYR A 281 -18.17 13.01 2.66
CA TYR A 281 -17.77 12.84 1.26
C TYR A 281 -18.35 11.55 0.68
N ASN A 282 -18.06 10.42 1.32
CA ASN A 282 -18.48 9.10 0.90
C ASN A 282 -19.66 8.58 1.76
N PRO A 283 -20.88 8.47 1.22
CA PRO A 283 -22.01 7.89 1.95
C PRO A 283 -22.02 6.35 1.98
N PHE A 284 -21.06 5.71 1.29
CA PHE A 284 -20.96 4.26 1.16
C PHE A 284 -19.61 3.67 1.63
N PRO A 285 -19.10 3.98 2.84
CA PRO A 285 -17.82 3.45 3.31
C PRO A 285 -17.78 1.92 3.37
N SER A 286 -18.86 1.24 3.76
CA SER A 286 -18.90 -0.23 3.76
C SER A 286 -18.78 -0.80 2.35
N VAL A 287 -19.42 -0.18 1.35
CA VAL A 287 -19.32 -0.62 -0.05
C VAL A 287 -17.94 -0.30 -0.62
N CYS A 288 -17.45 0.93 -0.48
CA CYS A 288 -16.14 1.34 -1.00
C CYS A 288 -15.00 0.48 -0.45
N GLY A 289 -15.02 0.18 0.86
CA GLY A 289 -14.03 -0.71 1.46
C GLY A 289 -14.05 -2.17 0.94
N ARG A 290 -15.05 -2.55 0.12
CA ARG A 290 -15.16 -3.87 -0.54
C ARG A 290 -14.83 -3.84 -2.03
N VAL A 291 -15.17 -2.74 -2.72
CA VAL A 291 -15.20 -2.71 -4.20
C VAL A 291 -14.29 -1.65 -4.82
N CYS A 292 -13.75 -0.72 -4.02
CA CYS A 292 -12.86 0.31 -4.52
C CYS A 292 -11.51 -0.28 -4.97
N PRO A 293 -10.92 0.21 -6.07
CA PRO A 293 -9.53 -0.09 -6.45
C PRO A 293 -8.48 0.45 -5.46
N ASN A 294 -8.90 1.23 -4.46
CA ASN A 294 -8.07 1.87 -3.45
C ASN A 294 -6.94 2.74 -4.05
N PHE A 295 -7.30 3.71 -4.89
CA PHE A 295 -6.38 4.69 -5.47
C PHE A 295 -5.47 5.36 -4.42
N CYS A 296 -6.03 5.62 -3.24
CA CYS A 296 -5.33 6.18 -2.09
C CYS A 296 -4.19 5.29 -1.54
N GLU A 297 -4.26 3.97 -1.72
CA GLU A 297 -3.21 3.03 -1.31
C GLU A 297 -2.09 2.95 -2.35
N GLN A 298 -2.44 3.07 -3.64
CA GLN A 298 -1.49 2.98 -4.75
C GLN A 298 -0.47 4.12 -4.71
N ASN A 299 -0.92 5.34 -4.39
CA ASN A 299 -0.08 6.54 -4.31
C ASN A 299 0.39 6.88 -2.88
N CYS A 300 0.27 5.95 -1.93
CA CYS A 300 0.69 6.21 -0.55
C CYS A 300 2.22 6.35 -0.47
N ASN A 301 2.73 7.46 0.09
CA ASN A 301 4.19 7.67 0.27
C ASN A 301 4.86 6.55 1.09
N ARG A 302 4.12 5.83 1.94
CA ARG A 302 4.66 4.69 2.69
C ARG A 302 5.11 3.52 1.81
N ASN A 303 4.69 3.46 0.54
CA ASN A 303 5.19 2.48 -0.44
C ASN A 303 6.71 2.54 -0.65
N GLU A 304 7.36 3.67 -0.32
CA GLU A 304 8.80 3.87 -0.43
C GLU A 304 9.58 3.33 0.79
N LEU A 305 8.88 3.09 1.90
CA LEU A 305 9.45 2.50 3.11
C LEU A 305 9.16 0.99 3.19
N ASP A 306 7.89 0.61 3.03
CA ASP A 306 7.46 -0.78 3.05
C ASP A 306 6.25 -1.04 2.12
N ARG A 307 5.02 -0.88 2.62
CA ARG A 307 3.76 -1.05 1.91
C ARG A 307 2.76 -0.03 2.44
N GLY A 308 2.04 0.60 1.51
CA GLY A 308 0.94 1.51 1.81
C GLY A 308 -0.10 0.90 2.75
N LEU A 309 -0.87 1.76 3.40
CA LEU A 309 -1.88 1.34 4.36
C LEU A 309 -2.97 0.51 3.69
N ASN A 310 -3.67 -0.32 4.45
CA ASN A 310 -4.92 -0.97 4.02
C ASN A 310 -6.12 -0.07 4.32
N ILE A 311 -6.18 1.06 3.62
CA ILE A 311 -7.19 2.11 3.75
C ILE A 311 -8.58 1.57 3.47
N GLY A 312 -8.75 0.71 2.45
CA GLY A 312 -10.03 0.10 2.13
C GLY A 312 -10.58 -0.75 3.28
N ALA A 313 -9.72 -1.49 3.99
CA ALA A 313 -10.13 -2.26 5.15
C ALA A 313 -10.48 -1.39 6.38
N ILE A 314 -9.79 -0.26 6.56
CA ILE A 314 -10.10 0.73 7.60
C ILE A 314 -11.46 1.39 7.30
N GLU A 315 -11.70 1.80 6.05
CA GLU A 315 -12.96 2.38 5.59
C GLU A 315 -14.12 1.39 5.78
N ARG A 316 -13.90 0.12 5.41
CA ARG A 316 -14.86 -0.96 5.64
C ARG A 316 -15.21 -1.12 7.11
N PHE A 317 -14.21 -1.17 7.99
CA PHE A 317 -14.42 -1.34 9.43
C PHE A 317 -15.33 -0.23 9.98
N LEU A 318 -15.07 1.02 9.60
CA LEU A 318 -15.90 2.16 10.00
C LEU A 318 -17.34 2.06 9.48
N GLY A 319 -17.52 1.73 8.20
CA GLY A 319 -18.86 1.57 7.63
C GLY A 319 -19.65 0.43 8.27
N ASP A 320 -18.98 -0.69 8.55
CA ASP A 320 -19.59 -1.90 9.10
C ASP A 320 -19.99 -1.74 10.57
N GLN A 321 -19.26 -0.93 11.34
CA GLN A 321 -19.55 -0.62 12.74
C GLN A 321 -20.59 0.50 12.93
N ALA A 322 -20.92 1.26 11.88
CA ALA A 322 -21.81 2.40 12.02
C ALA A 322 -23.24 1.98 12.42
N ALA A 323 -23.77 2.58 13.49
CA ALA A 323 -25.13 2.31 13.96
C ALA A 323 -26.19 2.91 13.00
N GLU A 324 -27.28 2.18 12.76
CA GLU A 324 -28.43 2.68 11.97
C GLU A 324 -29.31 3.67 12.77
N GLU A 325 -29.36 3.53 14.09
CA GLU A 325 -30.40 4.12 14.95
C GLU A 325 -30.24 5.63 15.25
N GLN A 326 -29.23 6.31 14.70
CA GLN A 326 -28.90 7.71 15.07
C GLN A 326 -28.96 8.74 13.90
N VAL A 327 -29.52 8.36 12.75
CA VAL A 327 -29.56 9.26 11.58
C VAL A 327 -30.70 10.27 11.69
N LYS A 328 -30.35 11.54 11.92
CA LYS A 328 -31.33 12.64 11.95
C LYS A 328 -31.70 13.07 10.52
N PRO A 329 -32.97 13.37 10.21
CA PRO A 329 -33.34 13.97 8.93
C PRO A 329 -32.60 15.30 8.68
N ALA A 330 -32.28 15.59 7.43
CA ALA A 330 -31.70 16.86 7.04
C ALA A 330 -32.72 18.01 7.16
N PRO A 331 -32.28 19.22 7.54
CA PRO A 331 -33.19 20.36 7.68
C PRO A 331 -33.66 20.85 6.31
N LYS A 332 -34.96 21.03 6.12
CA LYS A 332 -35.49 21.69 4.91
C LYS A 332 -35.34 23.21 5.04
N ARG A 333 -34.61 23.81 4.10
CA ARG A 333 -34.30 25.25 4.07
C ARG A 333 -34.75 25.93 2.79
N HIS A 334 -34.98 25.15 1.74
CA HIS A 334 -35.27 25.59 0.38
C HIS A 334 -36.62 25.06 -0.07
N LYS A 335 -37.31 25.80 -0.94
CA LYS A 335 -38.62 25.40 -1.50
C LYS A 335 -38.46 24.61 -2.79
N GLU A 336 -37.32 24.81 -3.44
CA GLU A 336 -36.94 24.22 -4.70
C GLU A 336 -36.86 22.68 -4.57
N GLN A 337 -37.37 22.00 -5.58
CA GLN A 337 -37.43 20.54 -5.65
C GLN A 337 -36.51 20.03 -6.75
N ILE A 338 -35.76 18.98 -6.44
CA ILE A 338 -34.76 18.42 -7.36
C ILE A 338 -35.09 16.96 -7.65
N ALA A 339 -35.13 16.61 -8.93
CA ALA A 339 -35.27 15.24 -9.38
C ALA A 339 -33.93 14.63 -9.76
N ILE A 340 -33.75 13.36 -9.45
CA ILE A 340 -32.55 12.59 -9.81
C ILE A 340 -33.02 11.34 -10.56
N ILE A 341 -32.47 11.07 -11.74
CA ILE A 341 -32.77 9.89 -12.55
C ILE A 341 -31.64 8.88 -12.36
N GLY A 342 -31.94 7.77 -11.71
CA GLY A 342 -31.00 6.69 -11.37
C GLY A 342 -30.59 6.70 -9.89
N SER A 343 -30.69 5.54 -9.25
CA SER A 343 -30.29 5.30 -7.85
C SER A 343 -28.90 4.66 -7.70
N GLY A 344 -28.03 4.88 -8.69
CA GLY A 344 -26.62 4.49 -8.60
C GLY A 344 -25.85 5.33 -7.56
N PRO A 345 -24.55 5.04 -7.36
CA PRO A 345 -23.73 5.75 -6.38
C PRO A 345 -23.70 7.28 -6.60
N ALA A 346 -23.62 7.74 -7.86
CA ALA A 346 -23.64 9.17 -8.18
C ALA A 346 -24.99 9.83 -7.83
N GLY A 347 -26.10 9.22 -8.25
CA GLY A 347 -27.44 9.76 -8.03
C GLY A 347 -27.81 9.81 -6.54
N LEU A 348 -27.54 8.74 -5.79
CA LEU A 348 -27.78 8.70 -4.35
C LEU A 348 -26.89 9.70 -3.59
N THR A 349 -25.63 9.84 -3.98
CA THR A 349 -24.71 10.82 -3.38
C THR A 349 -25.21 12.24 -3.64
N ALA A 350 -25.53 12.59 -4.89
CA ALA A 350 -26.01 13.93 -5.24
C ALA A 350 -27.33 14.25 -4.50
N ALA A 351 -28.27 13.30 -4.46
CA ALA A 351 -29.53 13.44 -3.76
C ALA A 351 -29.33 13.66 -2.25
N LEU A 352 -28.38 12.95 -1.62
CA LEU A 352 -28.02 13.14 -0.23
C LEU A 352 -27.44 14.54 0.00
N ARG A 353 -26.41 14.95 -0.74
CA ARG A 353 -25.75 16.25 -0.52
C ARG A 353 -26.70 17.43 -0.70
N LEU A 354 -27.58 17.37 -1.69
CA LEU A 354 -28.62 18.37 -1.89
C LEU A 354 -29.67 18.36 -0.76
N CYS A 355 -30.04 17.18 -0.25
CA CYS A 355 -30.90 17.07 0.93
C CYS A 355 -30.25 17.71 2.16
N GLU A 356 -28.94 17.51 2.39
CA GLU A 356 -28.18 18.11 3.48
C GLU A 356 -28.05 19.63 3.38
N LYS A 357 -28.01 20.17 2.15
CA LYS A 357 -28.11 21.61 1.88
C LYS A 357 -29.52 22.16 2.11
N GLY A 358 -30.52 21.29 2.21
CA GLY A 358 -31.89 21.60 2.61
C GLY A 358 -32.91 21.66 1.49
N TYR A 359 -32.62 21.04 0.35
CA TYR A 359 -33.57 20.84 -0.74
C TYR A 359 -34.40 19.57 -0.55
N GLU A 360 -35.57 19.51 -1.19
CA GLU A 360 -36.32 18.25 -1.31
C GLU A 360 -35.87 17.49 -2.56
N THR A 361 -35.36 16.26 -2.36
CA THR A 361 -34.84 15.42 -3.44
C THR A 361 -35.72 14.19 -3.67
N THR A 362 -35.99 13.87 -4.94
CA THR A 362 -36.68 12.65 -5.35
C THR A 362 -35.86 11.91 -6.41
N VAL A 363 -35.44 10.69 -6.07
CA VAL A 363 -34.73 9.77 -6.97
C VAL A 363 -35.76 8.89 -7.68
N PHE A 364 -35.65 8.78 -9.00
CA PHE A 364 -36.44 7.89 -9.85
C PHE A 364 -35.55 6.76 -10.34
N GLU A 365 -35.89 5.53 -9.97
CA GLU A 365 -35.15 4.32 -10.32
C GLU A 365 -36.00 3.43 -11.22
N ALA A 366 -35.43 2.98 -12.34
CA ALA A 366 -36.12 2.12 -13.29
C ALA A 366 -36.33 0.69 -12.75
N LEU A 367 -35.42 0.21 -11.92
CA LEU A 367 -35.43 -1.12 -11.32
C LEU A 367 -36.33 -1.21 -10.07
N PRO A 368 -36.74 -2.42 -9.66
CA PRO A 368 -37.53 -2.63 -8.43
C PRO A 368 -36.73 -2.43 -7.14
N GLN A 369 -35.42 -2.17 -7.22
CA GLN A 369 -34.53 -1.99 -6.06
C GLN A 369 -33.51 -0.89 -6.34
N ALA A 370 -33.12 -0.17 -5.29
CA ALA A 370 -32.12 0.89 -5.38
C ALA A 370 -30.67 0.35 -5.34
N GLY A 371 -29.73 1.16 -5.86
CA GLY A 371 -28.29 0.92 -5.77
C GLY A 371 -27.58 0.78 -7.12
N GLY A 372 -28.31 0.80 -8.24
CA GLY A 372 -27.74 0.73 -9.59
C GLY A 372 -26.77 -0.44 -9.80
N MET A 373 -25.61 -0.19 -10.40
CA MET A 373 -24.60 -1.24 -10.65
C MET A 373 -24.02 -1.88 -9.38
N MET A 374 -24.07 -1.22 -8.21
CA MET A 374 -23.72 -1.88 -6.95
C MET A 374 -24.73 -2.98 -6.60
N ARG A 375 -26.01 -2.76 -6.93
CA ARG A 375 -27.09 -3.73 -6.75
C ARG A 375 -27.08 -4.81 -7.82
N THR A 376 -26.79 -4.52 -9.08
CA THR A 376 -26.99 -5.48 -10.17
C THR A 376 -25.71 -6.06 -10.76
N GLY A 377 -24.60 -5.33 -10.71
CA GLY A 377 -23.36 -5.69 -11.39
C GLY A 377 -22.32 -6.36 -10.48
N ILE A 378 -22.32 -6.05 -9.18
CA ILE A 378 -21.31 -6.58 -8.24
C ILE A 378 -21.87 -7.83 -7.54
N PRO A 379 -21.21 -9.01 -7.66
CA PRO A 379 -21.69 -10.24 -7.05
C PRO A 379 -21.76 -10.22 -5.52
N ARG A 380 -22.67 -11.00 -4.93
CA ARG A 380 -22.91 -11.06 -3.47
C ARG A 380 -21.68 -11.45 -2.64
N PHE A 381 -20.84 -12.34 -3.17
CA PHE A 381 -19.60 -12.76 -2.49
C PHE A 381 -18.53 -11.66 -2.41
N ARG A 382 -18.73 -10.55 -3.14
CA ARG A 382 -17.92 -9.33 -3.03
C ARG A 382 -18.63 -8.22 -2.28
N LEU A 383 -19.90 -8.01 -2.58
CA LEU A 383 -20.73 -7.00 -1.96
C LEU A 383 -22.06 -7.63 -1.51
N PRO A 384 -22.18 -7.98 -0.21
CA PRO A 384 -23.42 -8.49 0.34
C PRO A 384 -24.55 -7.48 0.21
N ASP A 385 -25.77 -7.95 -0.09
CA ASP A 385 -26.91 -7.08 -0.34
C ASP A 385 -27.33 -6.29 0.89
N GLU A 386 -27.22 -6.91 2.06
CA GLU A 386 -27.60 -6.36 3.35
C GLU A 386 -26.72 -5.16 3.73
N VAL A 387 -25.45 -5.18 3.28
CA VAL A 387 -24.49 -4.08 3.47
C VAL A 387 -24.92 -2.85 2.68
N LEU A 388 -25.29 -3.05 1.40
CA LEU A 388 -25.75 -1.97 0.54
C LEU A 388 -27.12 -1.43 1.01
N ASP A 389 -28.03 -2.31 1.42
CA ASP A 389 -29.34 -1.92 1.96
C ASP A 389 -29.21 -1.00 3.17
N ARG A 390 -28.31 -1.34 4.10
CA ARG A 390 -28.04 -0.52 5.29
C ARG A 390 -27.62 0.90 4.93
N GLU A 391 -26.71 1.07 3.98
CA GLU A 391 -26.22 2.40 3.59
C GLU A 391 -27.28 3.20 2.82
N ILE A 392 -28.06 2.54 1.95
CA ILE A 392 -29.21 3.17 1.28
C ILE A 392 -30.27 3.62 2.31
N ARG A 393 -30.59 2.79 3.31
CA ARG A 393 -31.53 3.16 4.39
C ARG A 393 -31.08 4.40 5.15
N ARG A 394 -29.78 4.58 5.39
CA ARG A 394 -29.24 5.80 6.02
C ARG A 394 -29.47 7.03 5.13
N ILE A 395 -29.33 6.90 3.82
CA ILE A 395 -29.61 7.97 2.85
C ILE A 395 -31.10 8.34 2.87
N GLU A 396 -31.99 7.34 2.87
CA GLU A 396 -33.44 7.56 2.98
C GLU A 396 -33.81 8.22 4.32
N ALA A 397 -33.19 7.78 5.43
CA ALA A 397 -33.40 8.35 6.77
C ALA A 397 -32.96 9.83 6.87
N ARG A 398 -32.03 10.28 6.00
CA ARG A 398 -31.69 11.72 5.88
C ARG A 398 -32.77 12.53 5.17
N GLY A 399 -33.70 11.90 4.46
CA GLY A 399 -34.85 12.54 3.83
C GLY A 399 -34.90 12.41 2.30
N VAL A 400 -33.99 11.65 1.69
CA VAL A 400 -34.01 11.37 0.25
C VAL A 400 -35.19 10.44 -0.06
N LYS A 401 -36.04 10.84 -1.01
CA LYS A 401 -37.18 10.02 -1.45
C LYS A 401 -36.77 9.18 -2.66
N ILE A 402 -37.02 7.86 -2.63
CA ILE A 402 -36.72 6.97 -3.76
C ILE A 402 -38.02 6.40 -4.32
N LYS A 403 -38.22 6.52 -5.64
CA LYS A 403 -39.34 5.94 -6.39
C LYS A 403 -38.81 4.86 -7.32
N LEU A 404 -39.06 3.62 -6.94
CA LEU A 404 -38.64 2.42 -7.66
C LEU A 404 -39.58 2.10 -8.82
N SER A 405 -39.14 1.22 -9.74
CA SER A 405 -39.90 0.75 -10.90
C SER A 405 -40.48 1.86 -11.79
N LYS A 406 -39.75 2.98 -11.89
CA LYS A 406 -40.19 4.17 -12.61
C LYS A 406 -39.05 4.73 -13.47
N LYS A 407 -39.02 4.29 -14.72
CA LYS A 407 -38.16 4.87 -15.77
C LYS A 407 -38.78 6.19 -16.25
N VAL A 408 -37.98 7.24 -16.31
CA VAL A 408 -38.40 8.61 -16.70
C VAL A 408 -37.32 9.28 -17.54
N ALA A 409 -37.74 10.14 -18.45
CA ALA A 409 -36.88 11.08 -19.16
C ALA A 409 -36.92 12.47 -18.51
N ALA A 410 -35.90 13.30 -18.76
CA ALA A 410 -35.82 14.64 -18.18
C ALA A 410 -36.99 15.55 -18.61
N GLU A 411 -37.49 15.37 -19.83
CA GLU A 411 -38.63 16.12 -20.37
C GLU A 411 -39.91 15.91 -19.56
N GLU A 412 -40.12 14.70 -19.00
CA GLU A 412 -41.28 14.37 -18.17
C GLU A 412 -41.24 15.04 -16.77
N LEU A 413 -40.04 15.48 -16.37
CA LEU A 413 -39.76 16.10 -15.09
C LEU A 413 -39.62 17.62 -15.23
N ALA A 414 -39.39 18.12 -16.44
CA ALA A 414 -39.32 19.53 -16.76
C ALA A 414 -40.60 20.27 -16.31
N GLY A 415 -40.43 21.43 -15.67
CA GLY A 415 -41.54 22.23 -15.12
C GLY A 415 -42.17 21.71 -13.82
N ARG A 416 -41.83 20.49 -13.38
CA ARG A 416 -42.24 19.94 -12.07
C ARG A 416 -41.16 20.04 -11.00
N PHE A 417 -39.91 20.13 -11.43
CA PHE A 417 -38.73 20.24 -10.60
C PHE A 417 -37.89 21.42 -11.11
N ASP A 418 -37.19 22.08 -10.19
CA ASP A 418 -36.34 23.25 -10.49
C ASP A 418 -34.98 22.85 -11.08
N ALA A 419 -34.56 21.60 -10.86
CA ALA A 419 -33.38 21.00 -11.48
C ALA A 419 -33.54 19.49 -11.61
N VAL A 420 -32.91 18.91 -12.64
CA VAL A 420 -32.89 17.46 -12.91
C VAL A 420 -31.44 16.98 -12.97
N ILE A 421 -31.11 15.90 -12.28
CA ILE A 421 -29.81 15.24 -12.39
C ILE A 421 -30.00 13.89 -13.11
N ALA A 422 -29.34 13.69 -14.24
CA ALA A 422 -29.24 12.40 -14.90
C ALA A 422 -28.02 11.64 -14.38
N ALA A 423 -28.25 10.45 -13.80
CA ALA A 423 -27.23 9.57 -13.24
C ALA A 423 -27.54 8.10 -13.55
N THR A 424 -27.92 7.81 -14.79
CA THR A 424 -28.33 6.46 -15.25
C THR A 424 -27.18 5.48 -15.41
N GLY A 425 -25.94 5.98 -15.38
CA GLY A 425 -24.72 5.20 -15.51
C GLY A 425 -24.54 4.52 -16.88
N SER A 426 -23.47 3.74 -17.00
CA SER A 426 -23.20 2.87 -18.14
C SER A 426 -23.58 1.43 -17.78
N HIS A 427 -24.57 0.87 -18.45
CA HIS A 427 -25.09 -0.46 -18.11
C HIS A 427 -25.63 -1.25 -19.32
N ILE A 428 -25.47 -0.71 -20.53
CA ILE A 428 -25.81 -1.38 -21.77
C ILE A 428 -24.53 -1.99 -22.33
N GLY A 429 -24.51 -3.30 -22.58
CA GLY A 429 -23.35 -3.97 -23.16
C GLY A 429 -22.97 -3.46 -24.55
N SER A 430 -21.67 -3.36 -24.81
CA SER A 430 -21.14 -3.01 -26.12
C SER A 430 -21.18 -4.21 -27.08
N PRO A 431 -21.45 -3.99 -28.38
CA PRO A 431 -21.44 -5.06 -29.38
C PRO A 431 -20.00 -5.49 -29.72
N MET A 432 -19.80 -6.80 -29.94
CA MET A 432 -18.54 -7.40 -30.42
C MET A 432 -18.31 -7.10 -31.90
N ARG A 433 -19.38 -6.95 -32.68
CA ARG A 433 -19.37 -6.74 -34.13
C ARG A 433 -18.71 -7.90 -34.89
N ILE A 434 -19.11 -9.12 -34.52
CA ILE A 434 -18.68 -10.36 -35.14
C ILE A 434 -19.89 -11.13 -35.68
N GLU A 435 -19.65 -12.04 -36.61
CA GLU A 435 -20.68 -12.96 -37.09
C GLU A 435 -21.15 -13.89 -35.96
N GLY A 436 -22.46 -14.09 -35.84
CA GLY A 436 -23.07 -14.95 -34.83
C GLY A 436 -23.06 -14.38 -33.39
N GLU A 437 -22.82 -13.08 -33.21
CA GLU A 437 -22.82 -12.44 -31.89
C GLU A 437 -24.09 -12.71 -31.07
N GLU A 438 -25.23 -12.98 -31.69
CA GLU A 438 -26.49 -13.35 -31.05
C GLU A 438 -26.41 -14.65 -30.21
N PHE A 439 -25.42 -15.51 -30.46
CA PHE A 439 -25.16 -16.70 -29.66
C PHE A 439 -24.37 -16.41 -28.36
N ALA A 440 -23.97 -15.16 -28.14
CA ALA A 440 -23.32 -14.72 -26.90
C ALA A 440 -24.29 -13.99 -25.98
N ARG A 441 -24.28 -14.38 -24.69
CA ARG A 441 -25.01 -13.69 -23.63
C ARG A 441 -24.26 -12.45 -23.18
N ASP A 442 -24.97 -11.36 -22.89
CA ASP A 442 -24.36 -10.18 -22.28
C ASP A 442 -24.05 -10.40 -20.80
N GLY A 443 -22.81 -10.12 -20.38
CA GLY A 443 -22.34 -10.39 -19.03
C GLY A 443 -23.00 -9.53 -17.95
N ILE A 444 -23.41 -8.29 -18.24
CA ILE A 444 -24.11 -7.43 -17.27
C ILE A 444 -25.51 -7.95 -17.06
N ASN A 445 -26.21 -8.29 -18.15
CA ASN A 445 -27.55 -8.86 -18.05
C ASN A 445 -27.53 -10.19 -17.30
N PHE A 446 -26.55 -11.06 -17.58
CA PHE A 446 -26.34 -12.30 -16.83
C PHE A 446 -26.18 -12.03 -15.32
N LEU A 447 -25.28 -11.12 -14.92
CA LEU A 447 -25.09 -10.80 -13.50
C LEU A 447 -26.35 -10.18 -12.87
N ARG A 448 -27.05 -9.31 -13.61
CA ARG A 448 -28.28 -8.65 -13.16
C ARG A 448 -29.39 -9.65 -12.90
N GLU A 449 -29.69 -10.51 -13.86
CA GLU A 449 -30.76 -11.52 -13.76
C GLU A 449 -30.41 -12.55 -12.69
N PHE A 450 -29.15 -12.97 -12.59
CA PHE A 450 -28.72 -13.84 -11.50
C PHE A 450 -28.91 -13.17 -10.13
N LYS A 451 -28.59 -11.89 -10.00
CA LYS A 451 -28.67 -11.19 -8.71
C LYS A 451 -30.11 -10.80 -8.31
N LEU A 452 -30.98 -10.48 -9.27
CA LEU A 452 -32.36 -10.08 -8.99
C LEU A 452 -33.31 -11.28 -8.99
N ASP A 453 -33.16 -12.18 -9.95
CA ASP A 453 -34.13 -13.24 -10.25
C ASP A 453 -33.60 -14.65 -9.92
N HIS A 454 -32.35 -14.76 -9.46
CA HIS A 454 -31.64 -16.04 -9.23
C HIS A 454 -31.56 -16.92 -10.49
N ASP A 455 -31.67 -16.31 -11.66
CA ASP A 455 -31.56 -17.02 -12.93
C ASP A 455 -30.10 -17.35 -13.25
N ALA A 456 -29.79 -18.64 -13.28
CA ALA A 456 -28.46 -19.15 -13.60
C ALA A 456 -28.23 -19.32 -15.12
N ASP A 457 -29.13 -18.82 -15.98
CA ASP A 457 -29.08 -18.95 -17.45
C ASP A 457 -29.02 -20.42 -17.92
N GLY A 458 -29.67 -21.29 -17.13
CA GLY A 458 -29.64 -22.74 -17.33
C GLY A 458 -28.25 -23.37 -17.23
N LEU A 459 -27.28 -22.71 -16.58
CA LEU A 459 -25.94 -23.26 -16.37
C LEU A 459 -25.99 -24.47 -15.43
N HIS A 460 -25.25 -25.50 -15.82
CA HIS A 460 -25.13 -26.75 -15.11
C HIS A 460 -23.67 -27.06 -14.77
N ARG A 461 -23.51 -27.88 -13.72
CA ARG A 461 -22.20 -28.26 -13.22
C ARG A 461 -21.35 -28.92 -14.33
N GLY A 462 -20.11 -28.45 -14.46
CA GLY A 462 -19.13 -29.01 -15.39
C GLY A 462 -19.18 -28.44 -16.82
N GLN A 463 -20.17 -27.62 -17.17
CA GLN A 463 -20.24 -26.95 -18.47
C GLN A 463 -19.06 -26.00 -18.70
N GLU A 464 -18.57 -25.93 -19.93
CA GLU A 464 -17.50 -25.03 -20.35
C GLU A 464 -18.08 -23.70 -20.84
N VAL A 465 -17.64 -22.60 -20.22
CA VAL A 465 -18.15 -21.25 -20.50
C VAL A 465 -17.01 -20.36 -20.97
N ALA A 466 -17.10 -19.85 -22.20
CA ALA A 466 -16.16 -18.86 -22.72
C ALA A 466 -16.61 -17.46 -22.32
N ILE A 467 -15.72 -16.68 -21.71
CA ILE A 467 -15.99 -15.30 -21.32
C ILE A 467 -15.08 -14.39 -22.13
N VAL A 468 -15.64 -13.53 -22.97
CA VAL A 468 -14.87 -12.60 -23.81
C VAL A 468 -14.76 -11.26 -23.10
N GLY A 469 -13.56 -10.87 -22.68
CA GLY A 469 -13.34 -9.58 -22.01
C GLY A 469 -12.14 -9.58 -21.07
N GLY A 470 -11.86 -8.42 -20.47
CA GLY A 470 -10.77 -8.28 -19.49
C GLY A 470 -11.01 -7.22 -18.41
N GLY A 471 -12.22 -6.66 -18.32
CA GLY A 471 -12.60 -5.72 -17.25
C GLY A 471 -13.16 -6.43 -16.02
N ASN A 472 -13.50 -5.65 -15.00
CA ASN A 472 -14.07 -6.17 -13.74
C ASN A 472 -15.30 -7.05 -13.99
N THR A 473 -16.17 -6.69 -14.94
CA THR A 473 -17.32 -7.52 -15.34
C THR A 473 -16.91 -8.92 -15.79
N ALA A 474 -15.81 -9.07 -16.56
CA ALA A 474 -15.36 -10.39 -17.01
C ALA A 474 -14.90 -11.26 -15.83
N ILE A 475 -14.23 -10.65 -14.85
CA ILE A 475 -13.79 -11.32 -13.62
C ILE A 475 -14.99 -11.73 -12.76
N ASP A 476 -15.95 -10.82 -12.56
CA ASP A 476 -17.15 -11.08 -11.77
C ASP A 476 -18.04 -12.17 -12.40
N VAL A 477 -18.22 -12.14 -13.72
CA VAL A 477 -18.89 -13.22 -14.47
C VAL A 477 -18.15 -14.54 -14.25
N ALA A 478 -16.83 -14.58 -14.43
CA ALA A 478 -16.06 -15.82 -14.28
C ALA A 478 -16.16 -16.41 -12.87
N ARG A 479 -16.01 -15.58 -11.84
CA ARG A 479 -16.12 -16.02 -10.44
C ARG A 479 -17.54 -16.45 -10.07
N THR A 480 -18.56 -15.85 -10.70
CA THR A 480 -19.97 -16.27 -10.56
C THR A 480 -20.22 -17.61 -11.24
N VAL A 481 -19.74 -17.80 -12.47
CA VAL A 481 -19.82 -19.06 -13.22
C VAL A 481 -19.14 -20.21 -12.48
N LEU A 482 -17.97 -19.97 -11.85
CA LEU A 482 -17.31 -20.95 -10.98
C LEU A 482 -18.22 -21.40 -9.83
N ARG A 483 -18.90 -20.44 -9.19
CA ARG A 483 -19.81 -20.72 -8.06
C ARG A 483 -21.10 -21.40 -8.48
N LEU A 484 -21.51 -21.26 -9.74
CA LEU A 484 -22.57 -22.07 -10.34
C LEU A 484 -22.10 -23.50 -10.69
N GLY A 485 -20.81 -23.82 -10.49
CA GLY A 485 -20.24 -25.15 -10.70
C GLY A 485 -19.79 -25.41 -12.14
N ALA A 486 -19.85 -24.41 -13.01
CA ALA A 486 -19.35 -24.47 -14.39
C ALA A 486 -17.85 -24.11 -14.44
N ARG A 487 -17.25 -24.23 -15.63
CA ARG A 487 -15.81 -24.05 -15.90
C ARG A 487 -15.58 -22.84 -16.82
N PRO A 488 -15.27 -21.66 -16.26
CA PRO A 488 -15.04 -20.46 -17.04
C PRO A 488 -13.61 -20.38 -17.57
N THR A 489 -13.49 -19.95 -18.83
CA THR A 489 -12.23 -19.48 -19.42
C THR A 489 -12.44 -18.07 -19.95
N ILE A 490 -11.64 -17.12 -19.46
CA ILE A 490 -11.62 -15.74 -19.96
C ILE A 490 -10.70 -15.66 -21.17
N TYR A 491 -11.20 -15.14 -22.29
CA TYR A 491 -10.42 -14.82 -23.48
C TYR A 491 -10.20 -13.31 -23.54
N TYR A 492 -8.94 -12.89 -23.43
CA TYR A 492 -8.56 -11.48 -23.44
C TYR A 492 -7.57 -11.17 -24.55
N ARG A 493 -7.89 -10.16 -25.35
CA ARG A 493 -7.13 -9.78 -26.55
C ARG A 493 -5.76 -9.14 -26.28
N ARG A 494 -5.38 -8.87 -25.03
CA ARG A 494 -4.07 -8.30 -24.63
C ARG A 494 -3.44 -9.15 -23.53
N THR A 495 -2.33 -8.69 -22.94
CA THR A 495 -1.69 -9.38 -21.81
C THR A 495 -2.25 -8.90 -20.48
N ILE A 496 -1.84 -9.56 -19.39
CA ILE A 496 -2.25 -9.17 -18.03
C ILE A 496 -1.88 -7.72 -17.67
N ARG A 497 -0.80 -7.16 -18.26
CA ARG A 497 -0.35 -5.79 -17.96
C ARG A 497 -1.32 -4.73 -18.48
N GLU A 498 -2.01 -5.00 -19.59
CA GLU A 498 -3.00 -4.08 -20.16
C GLU A 498 -4.43 -4.44 -19.73
N MET A 499 -4.61 -5.39 -18.82
CA MET A 499 -5.92 -5.80 -18.34
C MET A 499 -6.54 -4.69 -17.48
N PRO A 500 -7.72 -4.17 -17.82
CA PRO A 500 -8.34 -3.07 -17.06
C PRO A 500 -8.93 -3.52 -15.71
N ALA A 501 -9.10 -4.82 -15.48
CA ALA A 501 -9.60 -5.32 -14.20
C ALA A 501 -8.65 -5.02 -13.04
N ILE A 502 -9.21 -4.85 -11.84
CA ILE A 502 -8.44 -4.57 -10.63
C ILE A 502 -7.47 -5.74 -10.36
N PRO A 503 -6.13 -5.50 -10.22
CA PRO A 503 -5.14 -6.57 -10.14
C PRO A 503 -5.38 -7.58 -9.01
N GLN A 504 -5.88 -7.10 -7.87
CA GLN A 504 -6.21 -7.97 -6.74
C GLN A 504 -7.33 -8.96 -7.10
N GLU A 505 -8.36 -8.52 -7.84
CA GLU A 505 -9.48 -9.38 -8.24
C GLU A 505 -9.04 -10.41 -9.27
N VAL A 506 -8.15 -10.03 -10.20
CA VAL A 506 -7.55 -10.98 -11.15
C VAL A 506 -6.78 -12.06 -10.41
N LYS A 507 -5.99 -11.68 -9.39
CA LYS A 507 -5.25 -12.63 -8.55
C LYS A 507 -6.20 -13.55 -7.78
N GLU A 508 -7.27 -13.03 -7.20
CA GLU A 508 -8.29 -13.82 -6.51
C GLU A 508 -8.98 -14.81 -7.47
N ALA A 509 -9.35 -14.37 -8.68
CA ALA A 509 -9.97 -15.23 -9.68
C ALA A 509 -9.05 -16.39 -10.11
N LEU A 510 -7.76 -16.11 -10.32
CA LEU A 510 -6.77 -17.15 -10.63
C LEU A 510 -6.60 -18.13 -9.47
N LEU A 511 -6.59 -17.65 -8.22
CA LEU A 511 -6.54 -18.50 -7.01
C LEU A 511 -7.79 -19.37 -6.84
N GLU A 512 -8.96 -18.89 -7.26
CA GLU A 512 -10.21 -19.66 -7.31
C GLU A 512 -10.27 -20.67 -8.47
N GLY A 513 -9.30 -20.62 -9.40
CA GLY A 513 -9.19 -21.55 -10.53
C GLY A 513 -9.80 -21.05 -11.84
N VAL A 514 -10.09 -19.76 -11.98
CA VAL A 514 -10.47 -19.17 -13.27
C VAL A 514 -9.29 -19.29 -14.24
N LYS A 515 -9.55 -19.81 -15.45
CA LYS A 515 -8.56 -19.82 -16.52
C LYS A 515 -8.63 -18.51 -17.31
N ILE A 516 -7.46 -17.96 -17.66
CA ILE A 516 -7.36 -16.78 -18.51
C ILE A 516 -6.43 -17.11 -19.67
N GLU A 517 -6.94 -16.95 -20.88
CA GLU A 517 -6.22 -17.04 -22.13
C GLU A 517 -5.99 -15.64 -22.69
N PHE A 518 -4.73 -15.22 -22.66
CA PHE A 518 -4.31 -13.93 -23.17
C PHE A 518 -4.10 -13.97 -24.69
N LEU A 519 -3.96 -12.78 -25.27
CA LEU A 519 -3.67 -12.61 -26.69
C LEU A 519 -4.64 -13.36 -27.61
N SER A 520 -5.91 -13.40 -27.22
CA SER A 520 -6.95 -14.14 -27.94
C SER A 520 -8.21 -13.29 -28.05
N ALA A 521 -8.78 -13.20 -29.25
CA ALA A 521 -10.05 -12.49 -29.46
C ALA A 521 -11.00 -13.30 -30.35
N PRO A 522 -12.32 -13.15 -30.16
CA PRO A 522 -13.30 -13.83 -30.99
C PRO A 522 -13.38 -13.22 -32.39
N VAL A 523 -13.63 -14.07 -33.38
CA VAL A 523 -13.82 -13.71 -34.79
C VAL A 523 -15.23 -14.04 -35.26
N ALA A 524 -15.76 -15.19 -34.86
CA ALA A 524 -17.10 -15.64 -35.22
C ALA A 524 -17.66 -16.62 -34.18
N LEU A 525 -18.99 -16.72 -34.13
CA LEU A 525 -19.74 -17.69 -33.35
C LEU A 525 -20.71 -18.44 -34.27
N ALA A 526 -20.88 -19.73 -34.03
CA ALA A 526 -21.85 -20.54 -34.76
C ALA A 526 -22.47 -21.62 -33.87
N PRO A 527 -23.73 -22.04 -34.11
CA PRO A 527 -24.31 -23.16 -33.40
C PRO A 527 -23.58 -24.46 -33.76
N ALA A 528 -23.24 -25.26 -32.76
CA ALA A 528 -22.50 -26.51 -32.92
C ALA A 528 -23.26 -27.69 -32.29
N GLY A 529 -24.47 -27.95 -32.80
CA GLY A 529 -25.40 -28.94 -32.25
C GLY A 529 -26.46 -28.30 -31.35
N PRO A 530 -27.19 -29.11 -30.55
CA PRO A 530 -28.37 -28.62 -29.83
C PRO A 530 -28.04 -27.72 -28.63
N THR A 531 -26.84 -27.81 -28.06
CA THR A 531 -26.50 -27.13 -26.80
C THR A 531 -25.15 -26.42 -26.80
N LYS A 532 -24.34 -26.58 -27.85
CA LYS A 532 -22.98 -26.05 -27.92
C LYS A 532 -22.85 -24.93 -28.94
N VAL A 533 -21.88 -24.06 -28.69
CA VAL A 533 -21.48 -22.95 -29.56
C VAL A 533 -20.04 -23.19 -30.01
N ALA A 534 -19.81 -23.13 -31.32
CA ALA A 534 -18.47 -23.03 -31.89
C ALA A 534 -18.00 -21.58 -31.79
N LEU A 535 -16.91 -21.35 -31.07
CA LEU A 535 -16.26 -20.05 -30.93
C LEU A 535 -14.93 -20.07 -31.69
N THR A 536 -14.86 -19.28 -32.77
CA THR A 536 -13.63 -19.06 -33.52
C THR A 536 -12.85 -17.91 -32.91
N LEU A 537 -11.59 -18.19 -32.56
CA LEU A 537 -10.65 -17.26 -31.94
C LEU A 537 -9.47 -17.03 -32.89
N THR A 538 -8.89 -15.84 -32.85
CA THR A 538 -7.61 -15.53 -33.50
C THR A 538 -6.59 -15.10 -32.45
N GLU A 539 -5.33 -15.48 -32.67
CA GLU A 539 -4.21 -15.02 -31.86
C GLU A 539 -3.93 -13.54 -32.14
N MET A 540 -3.58 -12.81 -31.08
CA MET A 540 -3.27 -11.39 -31.12
C MET A 540 -1.80 -11.16 -30.79
N GLN A 541 -1.19 -10.18 -31.42
CA GLN A 541 0.10 -9.63 -31.01
C GLN A 541 -0.06 -8.18 -30.58
N LEU A 542 0.81 -7.71 -29.67
CA LEU A 542 0.80 -6.33 -29.21
C LEU A 542 1.55 -5.43 -30.21
N GLY A 543 0.85 -4.47 -30.80
CA GLY A 543 1.42 -3.38 -31.58
C GLY A 543 1.79 -2.18 -30.70
N GLU A 544 1.83 -1.00 -31.31
CA GLU A 544 2.11 0.26 -30.62
C GLU A 544 1.01 0.65 -29.61
N PRO A 545 1.34 1.43 -28.55
CA PRO A 545 0.36 2.02 -27.65
C PRO A 545 -0.74 2.82 -28.38
N ASP A 546 -1.97 2.73 -27.87
CA ASP A 546 -3.08 3.60 -28.22
C ASP A 546 -3.03 4.92 -27.42
N GLU A 547 -4.00 5.81 -27.64
CA GLU A 547 -4.11 7.11 -26.96
C GLU A 547 -4.24 6.98 -25.42
N SER A 548 -4.70 5.82 -24.93
CA SER A 548 -4.74 5.52 -23.50
C SER A 548 -3.41 4.96 -22.95
N GLY A 549 -2.37 4.88 -23.79
CA GLY A 549 -1.07 4.29 -23.46
C GLY A 549 -1.06 2.76 -23.51
N ARG A 550 -2.18 2.10 -23.84
CA ARG A 550 -2.28 0.63 -23.88
C ARG A 550 -1.90 0.10 -25.25
N ARG A 551 -1.08 -0.95 -25.31
CA ARG A 551 -0.68 -1.55 -26.60
C ARG A 551 -1.90 -2.04 -27.39
N ARG A 552 -1.96 -1.70 -28.68
CA ARG A 552 -3.04 -2.11 -29.59
C ARG A 552 -2.92 -3.61 -29.90
N PRO A 553 -4.00 -4.39 -29.79
CA PRO A 553 -3.99 -5.77 -30.25
C PRO A 553 -4.10 -5.81 -31.78
N VAL A 554 -3.25 -6.60 -32.43
CA VAL A 554 -3.22 -6.80 -33.88
C VAL A 554 -3.41 -8.29 -34.16
N PRO A 555 -4.40 -8.70 -34.99
CA PRO A 555 -4.62 -10.10 -35.32
C PRO A 555 -3.42 -10.72 -36.05
N VAL A 556 -3.06 -11.95 -35.71
CA VAL A 556 -2.06 -12.76 -36.42
C VAL A 556 -2.76 -13.54 -37.52
N ALA A 557 -2.46 -13.24 -38.78
CA ALA A 557 -3.10 -13.89 -39.92
C ALA A 557 -2.87 -15.42 -39.93
N GLY A 558 -3.92 -16.20 -40.18
CA GLY A 558 -3.85 -17.66 -40.25
C GLY A 558 -3.77 -18.39 -38.90
N SER A 559 -3.90 -17.67 -37.77
CA SER A 559 -3.89 -18.24 -36.41
C SER A 559 -5.25 -18.69 -35.90
N GLU A 560 -6.28 -18.70 -36.77
CA GLU A 560 -7.65 -18.96 -36.37
C GLU A 560 -7.83 -20.40 -35.88
N ARG A 561 -8.51 -20.54 -34.74
CA ARG A 561 -8.87 -21.84 -34.17
C ARG A 561 -10.27 -21.81 -33.62
N THR A 562 -10.99 -22.92 -33.76
CA THR A 562 -12.36 -23.05 -33.25
C THR A 562 -12.39 -23.98 -32.06
N ILE A 563 -13.06 -23.53 -30.99
CA ILE A 563 -13.33 -24.33 -29.80
C ILE A 563 -14.84 -24.54 -29.64
N LEU A 564 -15.23 -25.65 -29.00
CA LEU A 564 -16.63 -25.95 -28.71
C LEU A 564 -16.90 -25.74 -27.22
N VAL A 565 -17.79 -24.80 -26.91
CA VAL A 565 -18.17 -24.47 -25.53
C VAL A 565 -19.69 -24.58 -25.35
N ASP A 566 -20.16 -24.71 -24.12
CA ASP A 566 -21.59 -24.81 -23.83
C ASP A 566 -22.26 -23.42 -23.82
N ARG A 567 -21.52 -22.38 -23.42
CA ARG A 567 -21.98 -20.98 -23.40
C ARG A 567 -20.87 -20.01 -23.75
N VAL A 568 -21.25 -18.87 -24.34
CA VAL A 568 -20.38 -17.71 -24.55
C VAL A 568 -21.00 -16.51 -23.85
N ILE A 569 -20.23 -15.83 -23.00
CA ILE A 569 -20.64 -14.61 -22.32
C ILE A 569 -19.70 -13.47 -22.73
N LYS A 570 -20.25 -12.37 -23.24
CA LYS A 570 -19.46 -11.18 -23.63
C LYS A 570 -19.43 -10.14 -22.51
N ALA A 571 -18.25 -9.59 -22.25
CA ALA A 571 -17.96 -8.59 -21.22
C ALA A 571 -16.91 -7.58 -21.75
N ILE A 572 -17.19 -7.00 -22.92
CA ILE A 572 -16.23 -6.19 -23.71
C ILE A 572 -16.40 -4.66 -23.57
N GLY A 573 -17.22 -4.21 -22.62
CA GLY A 573 -17.45 -2.79 -22.37
C GLY A 573 -18.93 -2.46 -22.25
N GLN A 574 -19.19 -1.21 -21.87
CA GLN A 574 -20.53 -0.72 -21.52
C GLN A 574 -20.74 0.66 -22.14
N ARG A 575 -21.99 1.04 -22.35
CA ARG A 575 -22.42 2.37 -22.75
C ARG A 575 -23.61 2.85 -21.93
N SER A 576 -23.79 4.16 -21.90
CA SER A 576 -24.87 4.85 -21.20
C SER A 576 -26.23 4.63 -21.86
N ASP A 577 -27.28 4.55 -21.03
CA ASP A 577 -28.65 4.72 -21.50
C ASP A 577 -28.96 6.21 -21.62
N LEU A 578 -29.04 6.70 -22.86
CA LEU A 578 -29.31 8.09 -23.17
C LEU A 578 -30.81 8.45 -23.13
N PHE A 579 -31.69 7.49 -22.83
CA PHE A 579 -33.13 7.75 -22.68
C PHE A 579 -33.44 8.89 -21.70
N ALA A 580 -32.65 9.03 -20.64
CA ALA A 580 -32.83 10.09 -19.65
C ALA A 580 -32.65 11.52 -20.23
N LEU A 581 -31.99 11.65 -21.39
CA LEU A 581 -31.73 12.92 -22.08
C LEU A 581 -32.72 13.20 -23.22
N GLY A 582 -33.77 12.37 -23.37
CA GLY A 582 -34.82 12.55 -24.37
C GLY A 582 -34.49 12.02 -25.77
N GLU A 583 -35.27 12.48 -26.76
CA GLU A 583 -35.25 11.95 -28.15
C GLU A 583 -34.03 12.41 -28.97
N LYS A 584 -33.45 13.56 -28.63
CA LYS A 584 -32.24 14.10 -29.26
C LYS A 584 -31.11 14.21 -28.24
N PRO A 585 -30.56 13.07 -27.78
CA PRO A 585 -29.59 13.09 -26.71
C PRO A 585 -28.29 13.76 -27.16
N VAL A 586 -27.79 14.69 -26.35
CA VAL A 586 -26.43 15.22 -26.46
C VAL A 586 -25.43 14.25 -25.84
N ASP A 587 -24.16 14.35 -26.23
CA ASP A 587 -23.10 13.57 -25.60
C ASP A 587 -22.96 14.00 -24.12
N PRO A 588 -23.18 13.10 -23.16
CA PRO A 588 -23.21 13.45 -21.75
C PRO A 588 -21.82 13.89 -21.26
N LYS A 589 -21.76 15.10 -20.69
CA LYS A 589 -20.58 15.63 -20.00
C LYS A 589 -20.94 15.91 -18.55
N GLN A 590 -19.96 15.78 -17.66
CA GLN A 590 -20.21 16.01 -16.24
C GLN A 590 -20.66 17.45 -16.00
N GLY A 591 -21.70 17.62 -15.18
CA GLY A 591 -22.25 18.92 -14.84
C GLY A 591 -23.38 19.37 -15.76
N TYR A 592 -23.61 20.68 -15.81
CA TYR A 592 -24.71 21.27 -16.56
C TYR A 592 -24.62 21.00 -18.07
N ILE A 593 -25.73 20.59 -18.65
CA ILE A 593 -25.90 20.47 -20.11
C ILE A 593 -27.15 21.23 -20.54
N GLU A 594 -27.08 21.87 -21.70
CA GLU A 594 -28.25 22.53 -22.29
C GLU A 594 -29.00 21.54 -23.19
N LEU A 595 -30.30 21.34 -22.93
CA LEU A 595 -31.20 20.60 -23.80
C LEU A 595 -32.15 21.55 -24.53
N GLU A 596 -32.55 21.20 -25.76
CA GLU A 596 -33.56 21.94 -26.53
C GLU A 596 -34.91 22.04 -25.78
N SER A 597 -35.19 21.11 -24.87
CA SER A 597 -36.40 21.08 -24.04
C SER A 597 -36.48 22.22 -23.01
N GLY A 598 -35.38 22.96 -22.78
CA GLY A 598 -35.29 24.01 -21.78
C GLY A 598 -35.19 23.50 -20.33
N ALA A 599 -35.07 22.18 -20.12
CA ALA A 599 -34.86 21.60 -18.81
C ALA A 599 -33.44 21.89 -18.27
N SER A 600 -33.34 22.36 -17.03
CA SER A 600 -32.05 22.53 -16.35
C SER A 600 -31.52 21.17 -15.86
N ILE A 601 -30.72 20.52 -16.71
CA ILE A 601 -30.25 19.16 -16.48
C ILE A 601 -28.74 19.10 -16.24
N PHE A 602 -28.34 18.20 -15.35
CA PHE A 602 -26.95 17.96 -14.96
C PHE A 602 -26.64 16.47 -15.07
N CYS A 603 -25.51 16.09 -15.68
CA CYS A 603 -25.12 14.69 -15.80
C CYS A 603 -24.05 14.30 -14.78
N ALA A 604 -24.17 13.11 -14.19
CA ALA A 604 -23.29 12.62 -13.14
C ALA A 604 -22.95 11.12 -13.28
N GLY A 605 -21.79 10.72 -12.75
CA GLY A 605 -21.30 9.35 -12.70
C GLY A 605 -20.98 8.75 -14.08
N ASP A 606 -20.95 7.42 -14.17
CA ASP A 606 -20.48 6.65 -15.33
C ASP A 606 -21.17 6.96 -16.67
N MET A 607 -22.30 7.68 -16.66
CA MET A 607 -22.89 8.13 -17.91
C MET A 607 -22.11 9.28 -18.56
N ALA A 608 -21.36 10.04 -17.76
CA ALA A 608 -20.63 11.24 -18.16
C ALA A 608 -19.13 11.18 -17.83
N TRP A 609 -18.76 10.61 -16.67
CA TRP A 609 -17.37 10.50 -16.23
C TRP A 609 -17.15 9.38 -15.21
N GLY A 610 -16.02 8.69 -15.33
CA GLY A 610 -15.57 7.65 -14.40
C GLY A 610 -15.93 6.22 -14.84
N GLY A 611 -15.66 5.26 -13.96
CA GLY A 611 -16.06 3.85 -14.12
C GLY A 611 -15.98 3.03 -12.83
N THR A 612 -15.81 3.69 -11.68
CA THR A 612 -15.72 3.08 -10.36
C THR A 612 -16.70 3.74 -9.38
N VAL A 613 -17.07 3.02 -8.33
CA VAL A 613 -17.99 3.54 -7.30
C VAL A 613 -17.46 4.83 -6.66
N ALA A 614 -16.15 4.91 -6.39
CA ALA A 614 -15.53 6.10 -5.80
C ALA A 614 -15.58 7.33 -6.73
N GLU A 615 -15.35 7.14 -8.04
CA GLU A 615 -15.46 8.22 -9.02
C GLU A 615 -16.91 8.70 -9.16
N ALA A 616 -17.88 7.77 -9.16
CA ALA A 616 -19.30 8.11 -9.22
C ALA A 616 -19.75 8.92 -7.99
N ILE A 617 -19.28 8.57 -6.78
CA ILE A 617 -19.50 9.37 -5.56
C ILE A 617 -18.91 10.77 -5.73
N GLY A 618 -17.66 10.88 -6.19
CA GLY A 618 -17.01 12.16 -6.44
C GLY A 618 -17.77 13.04 -7.44
N SER A 619 -18.23 12.43 -8.53
CA SER A 619 -19.08 13.08 -9.53
C SER A 619 -20.39 13.58 -8.93
N GLY A 620 -21.07 12.77 -8.11
CA GLY A 620 -22.27 13.16 -7.38
C GLY A 620 -22.05 14.33 -6.42
N ASN A 621 -20.93 14.35 -5.69
CA ASN A 621 -20.56 15.46 -4.81
C ASN A 621 -20.37 16.77 -5.62
N LYS A 622 -19.63 16.73 -6.73
CA LYS A 622 -19.40 17.90 -7.59
C LYS A 622 -20.70 18.44 -8.19
N VAL A 623 -21.52 17.56 -8.75
CA VAL A 623 -22.81 17.96 -9.36
C VAL A 623 -23.77 18.53 -8.32
N ALA A 624 -23.77 18.04 -7.07
CA ALA A 624 -24.57 18.63 -6.01
C ALA A 624 -24.16 20.07 -5.67
N GLU A 625 -22.86 20.39 -5.66
CA GLU A 625 -22.38 21.76 -5.49
C GLU A 625 -22.75 22.65 -6.67
N GLU A 626 -22.64 22.13 -7.89
CA GLU A 626 -22.99 22.85 -9.11
C GLU A 626 -24.49 23.17 -9.18
N VAL A 627 -25.36 22.20 -8.89
CA VAL A 627 -26.82 22.42 -8.81
C VAL A 627 -27.15 23.44 -7.73
N HIS A 628 -26.49 23.37 -6.56
CA HIS A 628 -26.69 24.38 -5.52
C HIS A 628 -26.28 25.77 -5.99
N ALA A 629 -25.12 25.91 -6.63
CA ALA A 629 -24.65 27.19 -7.17
C ALA A 629 -25.60 27.75 -8.23
N PHE A 630 -26.05 26.89 -9.16
CA PHE A 630 -27.04 27.22 -10.19
C PHE A 630 -28.34 27.76 -9.57
N LEU A 631 -28.94 27.02 -8.63
CA LEU A 631 -30.19 27.43 -7.97
C LEU A 631 -30.01 28.68 -7.09
N ARG A 632 -28.79 29.03 -6.68
CA ARG A 632 -28.48 30.27 -5.94
C ARG A 632 -28.04 31.42 -6.83
N GLY A 633 -27.97 31.23 -8.15
CA GLY A 633 -27.48 32.24 -9.09
C GLY A 633 -26.01 32.63 -8.86
N LYS A 634 -25.21 31.70 -8.33
CA LYS A 634 -23.77 31.89 -8.09
C LYS A 634 -22.96 31.17 -9.17
N PRO A 635 -21.81 31.71 -9.59
CA PRO A 635 -20.92 30.98 -10.49
C PRO A 635 -20.41 29.72 -9.79
N TYR A 636 -20.55 28.57 -10.44
CA TYR A 636 -19.84 27.36 -10.04
C TYR A 636 -18.41 27.45 -10.57
N ARG A 637 -17.43 27.31 -9.69
CA ARG A 637 -16.03 27.12 -10.06
C ARG A 637 -15.57 25.84 -9.40
N GLU A 638 -15.08 24.91 -10.22
CA GLU A 638 -14.33 23.79 -9.68
C GLU A 638 -13.15 24.35 -8.89
N ALA A 639 -12.92 23.84 -7.68
CA ALA A 639 -11.89 24.37 -6.79
C ALA A 639 -10.54 24.42 -7.52
N GLU A 640 -9.86 25.58 -7.47
CA GLU A 640 -8.53 25.75 -8.06
C GLU A 640 -7.51 24.77 -7.44
N SER A 641 -6.42 24.52 -8.18
CA SER A 641 -5.39 23.52 -7.89
C SER A 641 -5.08 23.42 -6.40
N LEU A 642 -5.20 22.19 -5.87
CA LEU A 642 -4.81 21.87 -4.50
C LEU A 642 -3.35 22.34 -4.26
N PRO A 643 -3.00 22.77 -3.03
CA PRO A 643 -1.62 23.04 -2.67
C PRO A 643 -0.70 21.88 -3.05
N GLU A 644 0.59 22.14 -3.23
CA GLU A 644 1.56 21.12 -3.64
C GLU A 644 1.46 19.87 -2.75
N VAL A 645 1.08 18.74 -3.36
CA VAL A 645 0.90 17.46 -2.68
C VAL A 645 2.22 17.02 -2.07
N VAL A 646 2.20 16.46 -0.86
CA VAL A 646 3.42 15.92 -0.24
C VAL A 646 3.88 14.69 -1.00
N LEU A 647 5.07 14.76 -1.58
CA LEU A 647 5.67 13.68 -2.36
C LEU A 647 6.60 12.82 -1.49
N PRO A 648 7.00 11.63 -1.95
CA PRO A 648 7.97 10.81 -1.22
C PRO A 648 9.24 11.53 -0.78
N LYS A 649 9.82 12.35 -1.67
CA LYS A 649 11.05 13.11 -1.41
C LYS A 649 10.91 14.12 -0.26
N ASP A 650 9.69 14.50 0.08
CA ASP A 650 9.41 15.51 1.11
C ASP A 650 9.34 14.87 2.51
N ILE A 651 9.26 13.53 2.59
CA ILE A 651 9.14 12.76 3.83
C ILE A 651 10.52 12.39 4.35
N ASN A 652 10.77 12.64 5.64
CA ASN A 652 11.99 12.16 6.29
C ASN A 652 11.76 10.76 6.88
N TYR A 653 12.06 9.74 6.06
CA TYR A 653 11.84 8.33 6.39
C TYR A 653 12.66 7.82 7.59
N THR A 654 13.71 8.53 7.99
CA THR A 654 14.59 8.15 9.13
C THR A 654 13.82 7.98 10.44
N TYR A 655 12.70 8.69 10.58
CA TYR A 655 11.86 8.67 11.78
C TYR A 655 10.78 7.58 11.78
N TYR A 656 10.67 6.79 10.71
CA TYR A 656 9.65 5.76 10.58
C TYR A 656 10.28 4.37 10.48
N LEU A 657 9.74 3.44 11.25
CA LEU A 657 10.16 2.05 11.21
C LEU A 657 9.31 1.25 10.20
N PRO A 658 9.94 0.34 9.42
CA PRO A 658 9.21 -0.64 8.64
C PRO A 658 8.31 -1.51 9.54
N MET A 659 7.06 -1.69 9.14
CA MET A 659 6.04 -2.46 9.86
C MET A 659 5.22 -3.27 8.86
N ALA A 660 4.94 -4.53 9.19
CA ALA A 660 4.12 -5.40 8.35
C ALA A 660 2.70 -4.83 8.17
N ARG A 661 2.19 -4.90 6.94
CA ARG A 661 0.81 -4.53 6.60
C ARG A 661 -0.17 -5.59 7.09
N HIS A 662 -1.28 -5.14 7.70
CA HIS A 662 -2.40 -6.01 8.00
C HIS A 662 -3.30 -6.14 6.77
N TYR A 663 -3.55 -7.39 6.37
CA TYR A 663 -4.37 -7.71 5.20
C TYR A 663 -5.75 -8.19 5.63
N ASN A 664 -6.73 -8.05 4.74
CA ASN A 664 -8.04 -8.64 4.91
C ASN A 664 -7.93 -10.16 5.08
N LYS A 665 -8.80 -10.73 5.94
CA LYS A 665 -8.88 -12.17 6.17
C LYS A 665 -9.66 -12.80 5.01
N LEU A 666 -8.98 -13.56 4.15
CA LEU A 666 -9.64 -14.20 3.01
C LEU A 666 -10.30 -15.53 3.42
N HIS A 667 -11.54 -15.72 2.97
CA HIS A 667 -12.30 -16.95 3.08
C HIS A 667 -12.15 -17.74 1.77
N HIS A 668 -11.42 -18.86 1.84
CA HIS A 668 -11.26 -19.79 0.72
C HIS A 668 -11.97 -21.11 1.06
N PRO A 669 -13.23 -21.29 0.62
CA PRO A 669 -13.93 -22.53 0.87
C PRO A 669 -13.28 -23.67 0.08
N ARG A 670 -13.31 -24.90 0.63
CA ARG A 670 -12.81 -26.10 -0.05
C ARG A 670 -13.59 -26.42 -1.34
N ARG A 671 -14.84 -25.96 -1.41
CA ARG A 671 -15.78 -26.16 -2.51
C ARG A 671 -16.43 -24.82 -2.82
N LEU A 672 -16.27 -24.30 -4.03
CA LEU A 672 -16.82 -23.00 -4.45
C LEU A 672 -18.25 -23.10 -4.99
N ASP A 673 -18.69 -24.28 -5.42
CA ASP A 673 -20.00 -24.48 -6.01
C ASP A 673 -21.12 -24.31 -4.97
N GLY A 674 -22.01 -23.36 -5.23
CA GLY A 674 -23.08 -22.94 -4.33
C GLY A 674 -22.62 -21.99 -3.22
N ASP A 675 -21.32 -21.68 -3.10
CA ASP A 675 -20.81 -20.78 -2.05
C ASP A 675 -20.71 -19.33 -2.54
N PHE A 676 -21.71 -18.53 -2.14
CA PHE A 676 -21.76 -17.09 -2.37
C PHE A 676 -21.44 -16.27 -1.10
N SER A 677 -20.82 -16.90 -0.09
CA SER A 677 -20.34 -16.21 1.09
C SER A 677 -19.25 -15.18 0.75
N GLU A 678 -19.18 -14.13 1.56
CA GLU A 678 -18.23 -13.04 1.35
C GLU A 678 -16.77 -13.55 1.39
N VAL A 679 -16.00 -13.27 0.35
CA VAL A 679 -14.63 -13.80 0.17
C VAL A 679 -13.62 -13.04 1.03
N SER A 680 -13.68 -11.71 1.01
CA SER A 680 -12.79 -10.88 1.80
C SER A 680 -13.50 -10.50 3.08
N ARG A 681 -12.98 -10.88 4.24
CA ARG A 681 -13.43 -10.41 5.55
C ARG A 681 -12.54 -9.26 6.00
N GLY A 682 -13.15 -8.23 6.59
CA GLY A 682 -12.44 -7.06 7.10
C GLY A 682 -11.50 -7.38 8.26
N MET A 683 -10.81 -6.35 8.73
CA MET A 683 -9.96 -6.40 9.91
C MET A 683 -10.78 -6.15 11.19
N ASP A 684 -10.34 -6.72 12.32
CA ASP A 684 -10.91 -6.39 13.63
C ASP A 684 -10.35 -5.08 14.19
N GLU A 685 -10.92 -4.58 15.30
CA GLU A 685 -10.50 -3.30 15.89
C GLU A 685 -9.00 -3.25 16.19
N THR A 686 -8.42 -4.34 16.69
CA THR A 686 -7.01 -4.38 17.08
C THR A 686 -6.12 -4.28 15.84
N GLU A 687 -6.46 -5.02 14.80
CA GLU A 687 -5.77 -4.99 13.50
C GLU A 687 -5.91 -3.62 12.82
N VAL A 688 -7.10 -3.01 12.84
CA VAL A 688 -7.36 -1.69 12.25
C VAL A 688 -6.59 -0.58 12.95
N VAL A 689 -6.55 -0.58 14.29
CA VAL A 689 -5.76 0.39 15.06
C VAL A 689 -4.26 0.19 14.81
N ALA A 690 -3.78 -1.07 14.76
CA ALA A 690 -2.39 -1.36 14.44
C ALA A 690 -2.02 -0.94 13.00
N GLU A 691 -2.92 -1.11 12.05
CA GLU A 691 -2.72 -0.70 10.65
C GLU A 691 -2.71 0.82 10.49
N THR A 692 -3.57 1.55 11.20
CA THR A 692 -3.60 3.02 11.15
C THR A 692 -2.41 3.67 11.86
N ALA A 693 -1.84 3.03 12.87
CA ALA A 693 -0.59 3.46 13.50
C ALA A 693 0.62 3.46 12.53
N ARG A 694 0.49 2.84 11.35
CA ARG A 694 1.47 2.90 10.27
C ARG A 694 1.34 4.19 9.43
N CYS A 695 0.40 5.08 9.70
CA CYS A 695 0.28 6.32 8.92
C CYS A 695 1.53 7.21 9.08
N LEU A 696 2.00 7.81 7.97
CA LEU A 696 3.09 8.79 7.99
C LEU A 696 2.62 10.23 8.24
N HIS A 697 1.31 10.45 8.42
CA HIS A 697 0.70 11.78 8.63
C HIS A 697 1.16 12.84 7.62
N CYS A 698 1.33 12.45 6.34
CA CYS A 698 1.91 13.31 5.30
C CYS A 698 1.25 14.70 5.26
N GLY A 699 2.05 15.75 5.44
CA GLY A 699 1.63 17.15 5.36
C GLY A 699 0.83 17.69 6.54
N GLU A 700 0.67 16.95 7.65
CA GLU A 700 -0.03 17.43 8.84
C GLU A 700 0.77 17.11 10.10
N CYS A 701 0.87 18.11 10.99
CA CYS A 701 1.57 17.95 12.25
C CYS A 701 0.79 16.98 13.15
N PHE A 702 1.42 15.88 13.55
CA PHE A 702 0.86 14.90 14.49
C PHE A 702 1.49 15.00 15.89
N ASN A 703 2.07 16.16 16.23
CA ASN A 703 2.68 16.45 17.54
C ASN A 703 3.77 15.45 17.98
N CYS A 704 4.63 15.02 17.05
CA CYS A 704 5.74 14.10 17.36
C CYS A 704 6.81 14.69 18.31
N GLY A 705 6.86 16.02 18.46
CA GLY A 705 7.81 16.71 19.33
C GLY A 705 9.23 16.87 18.77
N ASN A 706 9.54 16.38 17.55
CA ASN A 706 10.88 16.54 16.97
C ASN A 706 11.31 18.01 16.91
N CYS A 707 10.45 18.87 16.37
CA CYS A 707 10.73 20.30 16.28
C CYS A 707 11.02 20.93 17.66
N TYR A 708 10.28 20.53 18.71
CA TYR A 708 10.53 20.94 20.10
C TYR A 708 11.91 20.47 20.57
N ASN A 709 12.22 19.18 20.39
CA ASN A 709 13.48 18.57 20.84
C ASN A 709 14.72 19.13 20.13
N PHE A 710 14.61 19.45 18.84
CA PHE A 710 15.72 19.94 18.02
C PHE A 710 15.82 21.46 17.97
N CYS A 711 14.93 22.21 18.63
CA CYS A 711 15.00 23.67 18.64
C CYS A 711 16.19 24.14 19.50
N PRO A 712 17.25 24.73 18.91
CA PRO A 712 18.43 25.14 19.68
C PRO A 712 18.16 26.35 20.59
N ASP A 713 17.11 27.12 20.29
CA ASP A 713 16.75 28.34 21.02
C ASP A 713 15.59 28.14 22.01
N ALA A 714 15.08 26.90 22.15
CA ALA A 714 13.86 26.59 22.91
C ALA A 714 12.65 27.46 22.53
N ALA A 715 12.58 27.87 21.26
CA ALA A 715 11.54 28.73 20.71
C ALA A 715 10.26 27.97 20.32
N ILE A 716 10.13 26.69 20.67
CA ILE A 716 8.92 25.91 20.43
C ILE A 716 8.35 25.52 21.79
N HIS A 717 7.06 25.72 21.98
CA HIS A 717 6.34 25.36 23.19
C HIS A 717 5.03 24.64 22.85
N VAL A 718 4.41 24.04 23.86
CA VAL A 718 3.09 23.41 23.75
C VAL A 718 2.06 24.40 24.32
N ASP A 719 1.04 24.74 23.53
CA ASP A 719 -0.06 25.61 23.99
C ASP A 719 -1.04 24.88 24.92
N GLU A 720 -2.02 25.61 25.45
CA GLU A 720 -3.03 25.07 26.37
C GLU A 720 -3.86 23.93 25.74
N GLU A 721 -3.96 23.90 24.41
CA GLU A 721 -4.66 22.85 23.67
C GLU A 721 -3.73 21.70 23.24
N GLY A 722 -2.48 21.68 23.70
CA GLY A 722 -1.53 20.60 23.43
C GLY A 722 -0.87 20.67 22.05
N ARG A 723 -0.93 21.82 21.36
CA ARG A 723 -0.37 22.01 20.01
C ARG A 723 1.00 22.64 20.10
N LEU A 724 1.89 22.22 19.20
CA LEU A 724 3.21 22.82 19.09
C LEU A 724 3.11 24.22 18.44
N ARG A 725 3.70 25.22 19.10
CA ARG A 725 3.70 26.63 18.71
C ARG A 725 5.12 27.17 18.69
N ILE A 726 5.38 28.06 17.74
CA ILE A 726 6.66 28.73 17.60
C ILE A 726 6.54 30.10 18.25
N ASP A 727 7.40 30.37 19.23
CA ASP A 727 7.60 31.71 19.74
C ASP A 727 8.55 32.48 18.81
N TYR A 728 7.94 33.30 17.96
CA TYR A 728 8.67 34.12 16.99
C TYR A 728 9.51 35.22 17.65
N ASP A 729 9.32 35.55 18.92
CA ASP A 729 10.21 36.50 19.61
C ASP A 729 11.59 35.90 19.86
N TYR A 730 11.71 34.57 19.90
CA TYR A 730 12.98 33.87 20.13
C TYR A 730 13.48 33.09 18.91
N CYS A 731 12.61 32.71 17.98
CA CYS A 731 12.97 31.94 16.79
C CYS A 731 13.92 32.70 15.84
N LYS A 732 15.16 32.22 15.69
CA LYS A 732 16.17 32.79 14.77
C LYS A 732 16.02 32.36 13.31
N GLY A 733 15.06 31.51 12.99
CA GLY A 733 14.84 31.04 11.61
C GLY A 733 15.88 30.05 11.07
N CYS A 734 16.57 29.29 11.93
CA CYS A 734 17.62 28.34 11.51
C CYS A 734 17.10 27.14 10.68
N GLY A 735 15.81 26.81 10.80
CA GLY A 735 15.17 25.80 9.97
C GLY A 735 15.39 24.34 10.35
N ILE A 736 16.09 24.05 11.44
CA ILE A 736 16.31 22.66 11.90
C ILE A 736 14.96 21.95 12.10
N CYS A 737 13.98 22.62 12.72
CA CYS A 737 12.63 22.08 12.88
C CYS A 737 11.94 21.69 11.56
N VAL A 738 12.22 22.42 10.47
CA VAL A 738 11.69 22.12 9.12
C VAL A 738 12.35 20.86 8.56
N GLN A 739 13.67 20.76 8.67
CA GLN A 739 14.44 19.60 8.19
C GLN A 739 14.15 18.32 8.97
N GLU A 740 13.95 18.44 10.29
CA GLU A 740 13.67 17.31 11.18
C GLU A 740 12.18 16.97 11.27
N CYS A 741 11.31 17.68 10.52
CA CYS A 741 9.89 17.37 10.45
C CYS A 741 9.69 16.07 9.67
N PRO A 742 9.20 14.99 10.31
CA PRO A 742 9.15 13.69 9.66
C PRO A 742 8.09 13.62 8.55
N CYS A 743 7.00 14.39 8.68
CA CYS A 743 5.85 14.34 7.78
C CYS A 743 5.75 15.53 6.82
N SER A 744 6.73 16.43 6.79
CA SER A 744 6.70 17.65 5.97
C SER A 744 5.58 18.65 6.32
N ALA A 745 5.21 18.74 7.60
CA ALA A 745 4.18 19.66 8.09
C ALA A 745 4.72 21.07 8.42
N MET A 746 5.99 21.35 8.12
CA MET A 746 6.61 22.65 8.32
C MET A 746 7.24 23.14 7.03
N GLN A 747 7.14 24.44 6.76
CA GLN A 747 7.74 25.10 5.60
C GLN A 747 8.45 26.39 6.02
N PHE A 748 9.34 26.87 5.15
CA PHE A 748 9.89 28.21 5.30
C PHE A 748 8.99 29.23 4.59
N GLN A 749 8.70 30.32 5.28
CA GLN A 749 8.20 31.53 4.69
C GLN A 749 9.32 32.56 4.65
N LEU A 750 9.48 33.22 3.51
CA LEU A 750 10.22 34.47 3.44
C LEU A 750 9.40 35.51 4.19
N THR A 751 9.84 35.88 5.39
CA THR A 751 9.16 36.89 6.19
C THR A 751 8.99 38.18 5.38
N GLU A 752 7.82 38.82 5.50
CA GLU A 752 7.53 40.21 5.13
C GLU A 752 8.39 41.20 5.96
N ALA A 753 9.70 41.02 5.99
CA ALA A 753 10.65 41.84 6.73
C ALA A 753 11.31 42.91 5.83
N VAL A 754 10.56 43.43 4.86
CA VAL A 754 10.85 44.68 4.14
C VAL A 754 9.55 45.48 3.99
N SER A 755 8.93 45.86 5.10
CA SER A 755 7.95 46.95 5.14
C SER A 755 8.12 47.75 6.42
#